data_AF-A0A158KHX2-F1
#
_entry.id   AF-A0A158KHX2-F1
#
_cell.length_a   1.000
_cell.length_b   1.000
_cell.length_c   1.000
_cell.angle_alpha   90.00
_cell.angle_beta   90.00
_cell.angle_gamma   90.00
#
_symmetry.space_group_name_H-M   'P 1'
#
loop_
_entity.id
_entity.type
_entity.pdbx_description
1 polymer ?
#
loop_
_entity_poly.entity_id
_entity_poly.type
_entity_poly.pdbx_seq_one_letter_code
_entity_poly.pdbx_strand_id
1 'polypeptide(L)'
;MAPGDSIAEVHASVGEAFDVVLRPLSHPELADIRIDENLFPIGRAEAPFDSCAPEAVAQLSRRHARIFTEHGAVYLADLDSKNGTSVNGVEVRQKPAQLHHGDTISFGSKLSYRVQFVPRAKPRATVARGVTVALTPEHDDLGLQPIDIAQFPFLISKADELIARYREEYPHQVNYVSRRHAHIFLKNGAPFIEDLGSTNGTFVNGERLDAPAVPLDDGTVVAFGGTHFVYRVSVRREPEGDSTLTQVKPTAAKAKVDVDADSDKTTFVGSAHSFLDIFCVDQPIPHEDEVNQEALPAAAESKKEGERRRERSKFAMMFSALRAAFTGNERITSRRGLIIGAVVIAALAAISTALFFNGSSERQVKGLIASGQFEQAASVAGDYLQRHPNDPRFSALDTEALLKAKVPEWLAALRSNQFDKANAIIAQMKQLGANNPDVRPLIDELAWIGKLESFVLGRGGPDAPIRIYADEDRIGEILKHWEDDASSHQRSLDRIASYVPEFATPYAEALSHLRKLQSDDSVYLAAIERLKASIAKELSQDHAEALDGVLNDYADKYPRLGGLDRVREDLRQYLDLQKLARGASLGPLVAMLGNLKFTTPPFQEQFRQLSASRLPSPDVVSRYQSVQQAWRSGQSAPAIDGLQKMPAGPWSDVIAAELAHKKAVAAQFADVQKARGTKSYEDALLSFYETLDPQEDSFYVKAADPDVAAFRDKAIARAQDLLNHAQSQWQQYRANGSIGGTQRLEAGISDTFRSQARLLAGAQSDAQHGMRIFKQVKADGAAKWQKMTDDINAEAELQRRSLQELRMVLEPGLLRDKLALIGGPGSEERRAP
;
A
#
# COMPACT_ATOMS: atom_id res chain seq x y z
N MET A 1 9.99 -65.47 -20.84
CA MET A 1 10.81 -66.13 -19.79
C MET A 1 12.20 -65.53 -19.88
N ALA A 2 12.74 -65.01 -18.76
CA ALA A 2 14.08 -64.42 -18.62
C ALA A 2 15.20 -65.45 -18.90
N PRO A 3 16.45 -65.05 -19.21
CA PRO A 3 17.40 -64.34 -18.33
C PRO A 3 18.04 -63.11 -19.04
N GLY A 4 18.64 -62.09 -18.42
CA GLY A 4 19.51 -62.02 -17.27
C GLY A 4 20.86 -61.49 -17.77
N ASP A 5 21.11 -60.18 -17.64
CA ASP A 5 22.47 -59.63 -17.63
C ASP A 5 22.52 -58.29 -16.90
N SER A 6 23.63 -58.16 -16.18
CA SER A 6 23.97 -57.23 -15.11
C SER A 6 24.23 -55.79 -15.61
N ILE A 7 23.68 -54.80 -14.92
CA ILE A 7 24.34 -53.50 -14.78
C ILE A 7 24.42 -53.23 -13.28
N ALA A 8 25.62 -53.43 -12.75
CA ALA A 8 26.00 -52.97 -11.43
C ALA A 8 25.65 -51.48 -11.30
N GLU A 9 24.73 -51.15 -10.40
CA GLU A 9 24.65 -49.80 -9.88
C GLU A 9 26.01 -49.48 -9.27
N VAL A 10 26.71 -48.53 -9.88
CA VAL A 10 27.91 -47.94 -9.32
C VAL A 10 27.46 -47.18 -8.07
N HIS A 11 27.41 -47.88 -6.95
CA HIS A 11 27.45 -47.23 -5.65
C HIS A 11 28.80 -46.53 -5.57
N ALA A 12 28.79 -45.21 -5.71
CA ALA A 12 29.95 -44.38 -5.38
C ALA A 12 30.29 -44.61 -3.91
N SER A 13 31.27 -45.50 -3.68
CA SER A 13 31.89 -45.68 -2.38
C SER A 13 32.56 -44.37 -1.99
N VAL A 14 32.33 -43.96 -0.74
CA VAL A 14 32.98 -42.84 -0.04
C VAL A 14 34.46 -42.74 -0.42
N GLY A 15 34.82 -41.83 -1.34
CA GLY A 15 36.21 -41.71 -1.79
C GLY A 15 36.47 -40.82 -3.01
N GLU A 16 35.55 -40.70 -3.98
CA GLU A 16 35.75 -39.82 -5.13
C GLU A 16 34.92 -38.54 -5.01
N ALA A 17 35.59 -37.40 -4.84
CA ALA A 17 34.94 -36.11 -5.02
C ALA A 17 34.41 -36.03 -6.46
N PHE A 18 33.13 -35.75 -6.64
CA PHE A 18 32.50 -35.53 -7.93
C PHE A 18 32.07 -34.06 -8.05
N ASP A 19 31.99 -33.56 -9.28
CA ASP A 19 31.34 -32.28 -9.58
C ASP A 19 29.95 -32.56 -10.13
N VAL A 20 29.02 -31.66 -9.82
CA VAL A 20 27.68 -31.68 -10.42
C VAL A 20 27.72 -30.80 -11.66
N VAL A 21 27.43 -31.38 -12.82
CA VAL A 21 27.33 -30.67 -14.10
C VAL A 21 25.86 -30.62 -14.50
N LEU A 22 25.33 -29.41 -14.67
CA LEU A 22 23.99 -29.17 -15.22
C LEU A 22 24.11 -28.91 -16.72
N ARG A 23 23.64 -29.85 -17.53
CA ARG A 23 23.57 -29.69 -18.98
C ARG A 23 22.22 -29.13 -19.40
N PRO A 24 22.15 -28.00 -20.10
CA PRO A 24 20.86 -27.42 -20.49
C PRO A 24 20.12 -28.34 -21.48
N LEU A 25 18.83 -28.52 -21.23
CA LEU A 25 17.92 -29.31 -22.09
C LEU A 25 16.97 -28.41 -22.90
N SER A 26 16.42 -27.37 -22.27
CA SER A 26 15.45 -26.48 -22.91
C SER A 26 16.09 -25.37 -23.74
N HIS A 27 17.33 -25.00 -23.40
CA HIS A 27 18.10 -23.93 -24.04
C HIS A 27 19.52 -24.43 -24.35
N PRO A 28 19.73 -25.26 -25.39
CA PRO A 28 21.04 -25.86 -25.72
C PRO A 28 22.15 -24.84 -26.03
N GLU A 29 21.79 -23.58 -26.28
CA GLU A 29 22.70 -22.46 -26.45
C GLU A 29 23.40 -22.02 -25.15
N LEU A 30 22.87 -22.40 -23.98
CA LEU A 30 23.50 -22.13 -22.70
C LEU A 30 24.71 -23.06 -22.48
N ALA A 31 25.71 -22.57 -21.76
CA ALA A 31 26.87 -23.39 -21.40
C ALA A 31 26.51 -24.39 -20.28
N ASP A 32 27.22 -25.52 -20.24
CA ASP A 32 27.17 -26.46 -19.11
C ASP A 32 27.58 -25.72 -17.82
N ILE A 33 26.76 -25.83 -16.77
CA ILE A 33 27.06 -25.25 -15.46
C ILE A 33 27.77 -26.31 -14.63
N ARG A 34 29.04 -26.07 -14.30
CA ARG A 34 29.82 -26.94 -13.41
C ARG A 34 29.79 -26.40 -12.00
N ILE A 35 29.25 -27.18 -11.08
CA ILE A 35 29.15 -26.89 -9.65
C ILE A 35 30.24 -27.66 -8.93
N ASP A 36 31.21 -26.92 -8.40
CA ASP A 36 32.33 -27.43 -7.60
C ASP A 36 32.27 -27.00 -6.12
N GLU A 37 31.26 -26.20 -5.76
CA GLU A 37 30.96 -25.76 -4.40
C GLU A 37 29.92 -26.65 -3.70
N ASN A 38 29.89 -26.59 -2.36
CA ASN A 38 28.98 -27.41 -1.55
C ASN A 38 27.54 -26.86 -1.53
N LEU A 39 27.34 -25.59 -1.87
CA LEU A 39 26.05 -24.92 -1.94
C LEU A 39 26.06 -24.00 -3.15
N PHE A 40 25.18 -24.26 -4.11
CA PHE A 40 25.07 -23.52 -5.36
C PHE A 40 23.69 -22.85 -5.46
N PRO A 41 23.62 -21.51 -5.48
CA PRO A 41 22.36 -20.79 -5.57
C PRO A 41 21.82 -20.76 -7.01
N ILE A 42 20.51 -20.93 -7.15
CA ILE A 42 19.82 -20.86 -8.45
C ILE A 42 18.79 -19.73 -8.38
N GLY A 43 18.96 -18.75 -9.25
CA GLY A 43 18.06 -17.61 -9.34
C GLY A 43 18.49 -16.63 -10.43
N ARG A 44 17.57 -15.82 -10.93
CA ARG A 44 17.85 -14.88 -12.05
C ARG A 44 18.85 -13.76 -11.71
N ALA A 45 19.22 -13.61 -10.43
CA ALA A 45 20.21 -12.64 -9.96
C ALA A 45 21.55 -13.29 -9.58
N GLU A 46 21.68 -14.60 -9.80
CA GLU A 46 22.87 -15.38 -9.46
C GLU A 46 23.61 -15.78 -10.74
N ALA A 47 24.93 -15.68 -10.74
CA ALA A 47 25.73 -16.20 -11.84
C ALA A 47 25.60 -17.74 -11.92
N PRO A 48 25.51 -18.33 -13.12
CA PRO A 48 25.62 -17.70 -14.44
C PRO A 48 24.29 -17.17 -15.02
N PHE A 49 23.17 -17.28 -14.29
CA PHE A 49 21.83 -16.95 -14.79
C PHE A 49 21.56 -15.45 -14.92
N ASP A 50 22.25 -14.62 -14.15
CA ASP A 50 22.20 -13.15 -14.22
C ASP A 50 22.62 -12.59 -15.60
N SER A 51 23.45 -13.34 -16.30
CA SER A 51 24.04 -12.99 -17.60
C SER A 51 23.32 -13.66 -18.78
N CYS A 52 22.29 -14.47 -18.50
CA CYS A 52 21.48 -15.13 -19.53
C CYS A 52 20.49 -14.15 -20.17
N ALA A 53 20.08 -14.45 -21.41
CA ALA A 53 19.05 -13.67 -22.10
C ALA A 53 17.74 -13.63 -21.28
N PRO A 54 17.07 -12.47 -21.13
CA PRO A 54 15.87 -12.31 -20.31
C PRO A 54 14.77 -13.33 -20.61
N GLU A 55 14.65 -13.77 -21.86
CA GLU A 55 13.67 -14.75 -22.32
C GLU A 55 13.91 -16.15 -21.71
N ALA A 56 15.17 -16.56 -21.57
CA ALA A 56 15.56 -17.89 -21.06
C ALA A 56 15.35 -18.01 -19.55
N VAL A 57 15.52 -16.91 -18.82
CA VAL A 57 15.36 -16.86 -17.34
C VAL A 57 14.06 -16.16 -16.91
N ALA A 58 13.12 -15.93 -17.83
CA ALA A 58 11.87 -15.22 -17.57
C ALA A 58 11.01 -15.87 -16.46
N GLN A 59 11.09 -17.20 -16.32
CA GLN A 59 10.37 -17.96 -15.28
C GLN A 59 11.25 -18.26 -14.05
N LEU A 60 12.50 -17.83 -14.04
CA LEU A 60 13.40 -18.02 -12.91
C LEU A 60 13.16 -16.91 -11.88
N SER A 61 12.87 -17.30 -10.64
CA SER A 61 12.72 -16.36 -9.53
C SER A 61 14.07 -15.72 -9.21
N ARG A 62 14.09 -14.55 -8.55
CA ARG A 62 15.35 -13.95 -8.02
C ARG A 62 16.10 -14.95 -7.13
N ARG A 63 15.36 -15.61 -6.25
CA ARG A 63 15.77 -16.73 -5.43
C ARG A 63 14.82 -17.88 -5.76
N HIS A 64 15.29 -18.89 -6.48
CA HIS A 64 14.43 -19.94 -7.02
C HIS A 64 14.66 -21.28 -6.32
N ALA A 65 15.90 -21.76 -6.33
CA ALA A 65 16.27 -23.04 -5.72
C ALA A 65 17.71 -23.03 -5.23
N ARG A 66 18.13 -24.08 -4.52
CA ARG A 66 19.53 -24.37 -4.20
C ARG A 66 19.87 -25.81 -4.45
N ILE A 67 21.07 -26.04 -4.99
CA ILE A 67 21.70 -27.35 -5.01
C ILE A 67 22.74 -27.39 -3.90
N PHE A 68 22.76 -28.43 -3.10
CA PHE A 68 23.78 -28.59 -2.07
C PHE A 68 24.24 -30.04 -1.93
N THR A 69 25.46 -30.21 -1.46
CA THR A 69 26.06 -31.52 -1.21
C THR A 69 26.21 -31.74 0.29
N GLU A 70 25.63 -32.83 0.80
CA GLU A 70 25.68 -33.20 2.20
C GLU A 70 25.85 -34.71 2.36
N HIS A 71 26.73 -35.14 3.28
CA HIS A 71 27.06 -36.55 3.51
C HIS A 71 27.42 -37.35 2.25
N GLY A 72 27.95 -36.69 1.21
CA GLY A 72 28.29 -37.32 -0.08
C GLY A 72 27.10 -37.50 -1.04
N ALA A 73 25.92 -36.97 -0.72
CA ALA A 73 24.74 -36.93 -1.57
C ALA A 73 24.42 -35.49 -2.01
N VAL A 74 23.79 -35.33 -3.17
CA VAL A 74 23.38 -34.03 -3.73
C VAL A 74 21.88 -33.87 -3.55
N TYR A 75 21.45 -32.67 -3.14
CA TYR A 75 20.05 -32.33 -2.92
C TYR A 75 19.69 -31.05 -3.67
N LEU A 76 18.41 -30.95 -4.06
CA LEU A 76 17.78 -29.77 -4.64
C LEU A 76 16.66 -29.29 -3.72
N ALA A 77 16.70 -28.05 -3.27
CA ALA A 77 15.65 -27.42 -2.48
C ALA A 77 15.00 -26.26 -3.24
N ASP A 78 13.67 -26.24 -3.31
CA ASP A 78 12.90 -25.08 -3.77
C ASP A 78 12.83 -24.02 -2.66
N LEU A 79 12.97 -22.75 -3.03
CA LEU A 79 12.95 -21.61 -2.10
C LEU A 79 11.66 -20.78 -2.22
N ASP A 80 10.52 -21.47 -2.30
CA ASP A 80 9.18 -20.91 -2.52
C ASP A 80 9.11 -20.13 -3.85
N SER A 81 9.53 -20.82 -4.91
CA SER A 81 9.66 -20.19 -6.23
C SER A 81 8.29 -19.97 -6.90
N LYS A 82 8.10 -18.83 -7.57
CA LYS A 82 6.84 -18.46 -8.22
C LYS A 82 6.33 -19.49 -9.22
N ASN A 83 7.23 -20.14 -9.96
CA ASN A 83 6.90 -21.07 -11.03
C ASN A 83 7.23 -22.53 -10.69
N GLY A 84 7.70 -22.80 -9.47
CA GLY A 84 8.02 -24.14 -8.97
C GLY A 84 9.33 -24.74 -9.51
N THR A 85 9.94 -25.60 -8.68
CA THR A 85 11.07 -26.47 -9.04
C THR A 85 10.59 -27.92 -9.14
N SER A 86 11.09 -28.71 -10.10
CA SER A 86 10.78 -30.14 -10.19
C SER A 86 12.00 -31.00 -10.54
N VAL A 87 11.98 -32.26 -10.10
CA VAL A 87 12.93 -33.32 -10.47
C VAL A 87 12.15 -34.43 -11.17
N ASN A 88 12.53 -34.75 -12.40
CA ASN A 88 11.88 -35.73 -13.27
C ASN A 88 10.35 -35.51 -13.40
N GLY A 89 9.94 -34.24 -13.42
CA GLY A 89 8.53 -33.83 -13.48
C GLY A 89 7.76 -33.87 -12.15
N VAL A 90 8.42 -34.30 -11.06
CA VAL A 90 7.84 -34.29 -9.70
C VAL A 90 8.24 -33.00 -9.00
N GLU A 91 7.28 -32.22 -8.52
CA GLU A 91 7.54 -30.96 -7.82
C GLU A 91 8.36 -31.17 -6.54
N VAL A 92 9.44 -30.40 -6.41
CA VAL A 92 10.18 -30.23 -5.17
C VAL A 92 9.42 -29.20 -4.35
N ARG A 93 8.63 -29.68 -3.39
CA ARG A 93 7.87 -28.82 -2.46
C ARG A 93 8.71 -28.54 -1.22
N GLN A 94 8.16 -28.78 -0.03
CA GLN A 94 8.76 -28.36 1.23
C GLN A 94 9.95 -29.21 1.73
N LYS A 95 10.33 -30.26 1.01
CA LYS A 95 11.47 -31.11 1.36
C LYS A 95 12.47 -31.13 0.20
N PRO A 96 13.77 -30.95 0.47
CA PRO A 96 14.80 -31.11 -0.55
C PRO A 96 14.73 -32.49 -1.20
N ALA A 97 14.80 -32.53 -2.53
CA ALA A 97 14.83 -33.77 -3.30
C ALA A 97 16.28 -34.20 -3.51
N GLN A 98 16.60 -35.47 -3.21
CA GLN A 98 17.90 -36.02 -3.54
C GLN A 98 18.05 -36.17 -5.06
N LEU A 99 19.15 -35.66 -5.60
CA LEU A 99 19.48 -35.75 -7.02
C LEU A 99 20.37 -36.95 -7.30
N HIS A 100 20.15 -37.58 -8.45
CA HIS A 100 20.95 -38.68 -8.99
C HIS A 100 21.53 -38.31 -10.37
N HIS A 101 22.58 -39.03 -10.78
CA HIS A 101 23.12 -38.89 -12.12
C HIS A 101 22.04 -39.22 -13.16
N GLY A 102 21.83 -38.31 -14.11
CA GLY A 102 20.84 -38.45 -15.18
C GLY A 102 19.49 -37.76 -14.91
N ASP A 103 19.25 -37.30 -13.67
CA ASP A 103 18.00 -36.62 -13.32
C ASP A 103 17.78 -35.36 -14.15
N THR A 104 16.52 -35.09 -14.50
CA THR A 104 16.11 -33.85 -15.16
C THR A 104 15.53 -32.92 -14.13
N ILE A 105 16.13 -31.75 -13.96
CA ILE A 105 15.63 -30.69 -13.07
C ILE A 105 15.05 -29.55 -13.89
N SER A 106 13.93 -29.00 -13.44
CA SER A 106 13.24 -27.92 -14.14
C SER A 106 12.89 -26.78 -13.18
N PHE A 107 13.09 -25.55 -13.66
CA PHE A 107 12.80 -24.29 -12.97
C PHE A 107 11.70 -23.56 -13.74
N GLY A 108 10.45 -23.78 -13.33
CA GLY A 108 9.28 -23.52 -14.16
C GLY A 108 9.23 -24.40 -15.41
N SER A 109 8.44 -23.96 -16.39
CA SER A 109 8.16 -24.71 -17.64
C SER A 109 9.18 -24.51 -18.76
N LYS A 110 10.06 -23.50 -18.64
CA LYS A 110 10.93 -23.06 -19.75
C LYS A 110 12.42 -23.34 -19.53
N LEU A 111 12.86 -23.56 -18.30
CA LEU A 111 14.27 -23.78 -18.00
C LEU A 111 14.48 -25.17 -17.41
N SER A 112 15.23 -26.04 -18.08
CA SER A 112 15.45 -27.42 -17.66
C SER A 112 16.87 -27.88 -17.93
N TYR A 113 17.43 -28.66 -17.01
CA TYR A 113 18.79 -29.18 -17.06
C TYR A 113 18.82 -30.68 -16.77
N ARG A 114 19.79 -31.39 -17.35
CA ARG A 114 20.16 -32.75 -16.98
C ARG A 114 21.35 -32.74 -16.03
N VAL A 115 21.19 -33.39 -14.89
CA VAL A 115 22.20 -33.55 -13.86
C VAL A 115 23.19 -34.63 -14.29
N GLN A 116 24.48 -34.34 -14.24
CA GLN A 116 25.55 -35.32 -14.43
C GLN A 116 26.56 -35.20 -13.30
N PHE A 117 26.82 -36.32 -12.62
CA PHE A 117 27.96 -36.42 -11.71
C PHE A 117 29.20 -36.82 -12.49
N VAL A 118 30.24 -35.98 -12.45
CA VAL A 118 31.49 -36.18 -13.17
C VAL A 118 32.63 -36.35 -12.16
N PRO A 119 33.50 -37.37 -12.30
CA PRO A 119 34.67 -37.53 -11.44
C PRO A 119 35.54 -36.26 -11.45
N ARG A 120 35.91 -35.77 -10.27
CA ARG A 120 36.69 -34.54 -10.14
C ARG A 120 38.15 -34.80 -10.50
N ALA A 121 38.66 -34.09 -11.51
CA ALA A 121 40.01 -34.30 -12.05
C ALA A 121 41.15 -33.75 -11.16
N LYS A 122 40.83 -32.94 -10.14
CA LYS A 122 41.79 -32.42 -9.15
C LYS A 122 41.17 -32.50 -7.75
N PRO A 123 41.84 -33.11 -6.75
CA PRO A 123 41.43 -32.96 -5.36
C PRO A 123 41.40 -31.47 -5.03
N ARG A 124 40.32 -31.00 -4.42
CA ARG A 124 40.24 -29.63 -3.90
C ARG A 124 41.47 -29.43 -3.00
N ALA A 125 42.32 -28.45 -3.29
CA ALA A 125 43.21 -27.92 -2.26
C ALA A 125 42.28 -27.63 -1.07
N THR A 126 42.54 -28.22 0.09
CA THR A 126 41.71 -28.10 1.30
C THR A 126 41.64 -26.65 1.77
N VAL A 127 40.94 -25.79 1.02
CA VAL A 127 40.67 -24.41 1.38
C VAL A 127 39.46 -24.44 2.29
N ALA A 128 39.79 -24.66 3.56
CA ALA A 128 39.18 -24.09 4.77
C ALA A 128 39.66 -24.87 6.01
N ARG A 129 40.97 -25.02 6.20
CA ARG A 129 41.49 -25.10 7.57
C ARG A 129 41.88 -23.68 7.94
N GLY A 130 41.15 -23.08 8.88
CA GLY A 130 41.57 -21.83 9.53
C GLY A 130 40.74 -20.58 9.29
N VAL A 131 39.54 -20.63 8.66
CA VAL A 131 38.64 -19.45 8.64
C VAL A 131 37.72 -19.51 9.86
N THR A 132 37.79 -18.51 10.73
CA THR A 132 36.88 -18.33 11.87
C THR A 132 36.21 -16.97 11.76
N VAL A 133 34.90 -16.91 11.92
CA VAL A 133 34.12 -15.67 11.99
C VAL A 133 33.70 -15.45 13.45
N ALA A 134 34.17 -14.38 14.08
CA ALA A 134 33.72 -13.99 15.41
C ALA A 134 32.68 -12.87 15.30
N LEU A 135 31.56 -13.04 15.99
CA LEU A 135 30.50 -12.05 16.14
C LEU A 135 30.57 -11.49 17.57
N THR A 136 31.08 -10.28 17.71
CA THR A 136 31.18 -9.58 19.00
C THR A 136 29.98 -8.65 19.16
N PRO A 137 29.26 -8.63 20.30
CA PRO A 137 28.16 -7.69 20.50
C PRO A 137 28.59 -6.25 20.25
N GLU A 138 27.73 -5.48 19.56
CA GLU A 138 28.01 -4.05 19.29
C GLU A 138 27.77 -3.16 20.53
N HIS A 139 26.95 -3.63 21.47
CA HIS A 139 26.63 -2.95 22.71
C HIS A 139 26.67 -3.90 23.92
N ASP A 140 27.24 -3.44 25.03
CA ASP A 140 27.44 -4.23 26.25
C ASP A 140 26.22 -4.17 27.22
N ASP A 141 25.23 -3.32 26.95
CA ASP A 141 24.07 -3.07 27.82
C ASP A 141 23.01 -4.18 27.76
N LEU A 142 23.07 -5.06 26.75
CA LEU A 142 22.10 -6.13 26.51
C LEU A 142 22.56 -7.51 27.01
N GLY A 143 23.73 -7.60 27.65
CA GLY A 143 24.24 -8.87 28.20
C GLY A 143 24.53 -9.95 27.16
N LEU A 144 24.62 -9.58 25.87
CA LEU A 144 24.89 -10.51 24.79
C LEU A 144 26.31 -11.09 24.89
N GLN A 145 26.46 -12.33 24.45
CA GLN A 145 27.72 -13.05 24.43
C GLN A 145 28.33 -13.11 23.02
N PRO A 146 29.66 -13.01 22.89
CA PRO A 146 30.34 -13.25 21.63
C PRO A 146 30.14 -14.66 21.09
N ILE A 147 30.05 -14.79 19.77
CA ILE A 147 29.87 -16.06 19.05
C ILE A 147 31.07 -16.31 18.15
N ASP A 148 31.80 -17.40 18.37
CA ASP A 148 32.90 -17.83 17.50
C ASP A 148 32.44 -18.97 16.57
N ILE A 149 32.39 -18.67 15.27
CA ILE A 149 31.97 -19.58 14.21
C ILE A 149 33.20 -20.16 13.52
N ALA A 150 33.50 -21.42 13.83
CA ALA A 150 34.63 -22.16 13.26
C ALA A 150 34.22 -23.20 12.20
N GLN A 151 32.92 -23.45 12.04
CA GLN A 151 32.38 -24.41 11.09
C GLN A 151 31.23 -23.79 10.29
N PHE A 152 31.14 -24.18 9.01
CA PHE A 152 30.19 -23.60 8.06
C PHE A 152 29.45 -24.71 7.30
N PRO A 153 28.16 -24.52 6.96
CA PRO A 153 27.34 -23.34 7.22
C PRO A 153 26.93 -23.22 8.71
N PHE A 154 26.60 -22.00 9.12
CA PHE A 154 26.12 -21.69 10.47
C PHE A 154 24.75 -21.01 10.39
N LEU A 155 23.75 -21.58 11.04
CA LEU A 155 22.38 -21.09 11.01
C LEU A 155 22.12 -20.13 12.18
N ILE A 156 21.61 -18.94 11.85
CA ILE A 156 21.00 -18.03 12.80
C ILE A 156 19.55 -18.46 12.99
N SER A 157 19.21 -18.91 14.19
CA SER A 157 17.90 -19.44 14.53
C SER A 157 17.48 -19.06 15.93
N LYS A 158 16.21 -18.70 16.12
CA LYS A 158 15.63 -18.57 17.47
C LYS A 158 15.52 -19.88 18.23
N ALA A 159 15.62 -21.02 17.55
CA ALA A 159 15.59 -22.34 18.17
C ALA A 159 16.99 -22.79 18.65
N ASP A 160 18.05 -22.16 18.13
CA ASP A 160 19.43 -22.43 18.53
C ASP A 160 19.70 -21.87 19.93
N GLU A 161 20.48 -22.58 20.74
CA GLU A 161 20.77 -22.23 22.13
C GLU A 161 21.38 -20.82 22.28
N LEU A 162 22.15 -20.37 21.27
CA LEU A 162 22.82 -19.07 21.26
C LEU A 162 21.84 -17.90 21.29
N ILE A 163 20.66 -18.06 20.68
CA ILE A 163 19.60 -17.04 20.69
C ILE A 163 18.53 -17.40 21.73
N ALA A 164 18.19 -18.69 21.86
CA ALA A 164 17.15 -19.17 22.75
C ALA A 164 17.42 -18.88 24.24
N ARG A 165 18.68 -18.79 24.66
CA ARG A 165 19.06 -18.45 26.05
C ARG A 165 18.55 -17.09 26.52
N TYR A 166 18.32 -16.16 25.59
CA TYR A 166 17.79 -14.84 25.90
C TYR A 166 16.25 -14.82 25.96
N ARG A 167 15.57 -15.97 25.82
CA ARG A 167 14.10 -16.03 25.74
C ARG A 167 13.43 -15.68 27.07
N GLU A 168 14.06 -15.98 28.19
CA GLU A 168 13.50 -15.66 29.51
C GLU A 168 13.57 -14.17 29.81
N GLU A 169 14.68 -13.52 29.43
CA GLU A 169 14.93 -12.10 29.70
C GLU A 169 14.37 -11.18 28.60
N TYR A 170 14.47 -11.59 27.34
CA TYR A 170 14.06 -10.82 26.16
C TYR A 170 13.17 -11.66 25.19
N PRO A 171 12.00 -12.16 25.65
CA PRO A 171 11.15 -13.06 24.86
C PRO A 171 10.71 -12.46 23.53
N HIS A 172 10.42 -11.15 23.49
CA HIS A 172 10.00 -10.45 22.28
C HIS A 172 11.12 -10.32 21.25
N GLN A 173 12.34 -10.04 21.71
CA GLN A 173 13.51 -9.89 20.84
C GLN A 173 13.89 -11.25 20.22
N VAL A 174 13.88 -12.33 21.01
CA VAL A 174 14.08 -13.70 20.50
C VAL A 174 13.02 -14.07 19.46
N ASN A 175 11.78 -13.64 19.66
CA ASN A 175 10.70 -13.89 18.70
C ASN A 175 10.88 -13.13 17.37
N TYR A 176 11.74 -12.11 17.33
CA TYR A 176 12.04 -11.44 16.08
C TYR A 176 13.05 -12.17 15.21
N VAL A 177 13.85 -13.07 15.80
CA VAL A 177 14.67 -14.01 15.05
C VAL A 177 13.78 -15.16 14.58
N SER A 178 13.90 -15.55 13.32
CA SER A 178 13.11 -16.64 12.74
C SER A 178 13.77 -17.98 13.07
N ARG A 179 13.04 -19.11 12.95
CA ARG A 179 13.66 -20.45 13.10
C ARG A 179 14.69 -20.72 12.02
N ARG A 180 14.49 -20.12 10.85
CA ARG A 180 15.42 -20.08 9.73
C ARG A 180 15.60 -18.62 9.36
N HIS A 181 16.47 -17.92 10.10
CA HIS A 181 16.57 -16.46 9.97
C HIS A 181 17.60 -16.07 8.91
N ALA A 182 18.85 -16.41 9.14
CA ALA A 182 19.96 -16.20 8.22
C ALA A 182 20.92 -17.36 8.34
N HIS A 183 21.81 -17.51 7.37
CA HIS A 183 22.94 -18.42 7.50
C HIS A 183 24.23 -17.76 7.04
N ILE A 184 25.33 -18.18 7.64
CA ILE A 184 26.69 -17.79 7.28
C ILE A 184 27.38 -19.00 6.67
N PHE A 185 27.96 -18.85 5.48
CA PHE A 185 28.59 -19.95 4.75
C PHE A 185 29.86 -19.48 4.04
N LEU A 186 30.71 -20.43 3.63
CA LEU A 186 31.93 -20.12 2.87
C LEU A 186 31.67 -20.23 1.37
N LYS A 187 31.95 -19.15 0.63
CA LYS A 187 32.00 -19.11 -0.84
C LYS A 187 33.44 -18.79 -1.26
N ASN A 188 34.07 -19.65 -2.05
CA ASN A 188 35.48 -19.51 -2.47
C ASN A 188 36.47 -19.25 -1.32
N GLY A 189 36.20 -19.80 -0.12
CA GLY A 189 37.04 -19.62 1.07
C GLY A 189 36.84 -18.30 1.82
N ALA A 190 35.88 -17.46 1.42
CA ALA A 190 35.48 -16.26 2.14
C ALA A 190 34.08 -16.44 2.79
N PRO A 191 33.84 -15.88 3.98
CA PRO A 191 32.54 -15.94 4.62
C PRO A 191 31.53 -15.00 3.95
N PHE A 192 30.31 -15.50 3.76
CA PHE A 192 29.16 -14.78 3.24
C PHE A 192 27.98 -14.98 4.18
N ILE A 193 27.10 -13.99 4.24
CA ILE A 193 25.83 -14.06 4.97
C ILE A 193 24.67 -13.92 4.01
N GLU A 194 23.58 -14.63 4.31
CA GLU A 194 22.37 -14.54 3.52
C GLU A 194 21.12 -14.71 4.40
N ASP A 195 20.12 -13.87 4.16
CA ASP A 195 18.82 -13.97 4.82
C ASP A 195 17.98 -15.10 4.19
N LEU A 196 17.40 -15.95 5.03
CA LEU A 196 16.63 -17.12 4.61
C LEU A 196 15.13 -16.83 4.41
N GLY A 197 14.76 -15.57 4.18
CA GLY A 197 13.36 -15.13 4.10
C GLY A 197 12.79 -14.86 5.49
N SER A 198 13.61 -14.30 6.38
CA SER A 198 13.21 -14.04 7.74
C SER A 198 12.12 -12.97 7.81
N THR A 199 11.25 -13.09 8.82
CA THR A 199 10.08 -12.20 8.96
C THR A 199 10.50 -10.75 9.21
N ASN A 200 11.59 -10.54 9.95
CA ASN A 200 12.06 -9.21 10.36
C ASN A 200 13.36 -8.78 9.67
N GLY A 201 13.92 -9.61 8.79
CA GLY A 201 15.11 -9.29 8.02
C GLY A 201 16.42 -9.43 8.78
N THR A 202 17.48 -9.57 7.99
CA THR A 202 18.89 -9.47 8.39
C THR A 202 19.45 -8.17 7.82
N PHE A 203 20.22 -7.44 8.61
CA PHE A 203 20.83 -6.17 8.21
C PHE A 203 22.34 -6.26 8.26
N VAL A 204 23.01 -5.64 7.30
CA VAL A 204 24.46 -5.52 7.20
C VAL A 204 24.80 -4.04 7.07
N ASN A 205 25.56 -3.48 8.00
CA ASN A 205 25.90 -2.06 8.12
C ASN A 205 24.66 -1.13 8.07
N GLY A 206 23.54 -1.57 8.64
CA GLY A 206 22.28 -0.83 8.67
C GLY A 206 21.40 -1.01 7.43
N GLU A 207 21.88 -1.65 6.38
CA GLU A 207 21.10 -1.95 5.18
C GLU A 207 20.49 -3.35 5.26
N ARG A 208 19.20 -3.48 4.96
CA ARG A 208 18.51 -4.77 4.94
C ARG A 208 18.95 -5.59 3.73
N LEU A 209 19.16 -6.89 3.92
CA LEU A 209 19.49 -7.79 2.81
C LEU A 209 18.26 -8.10 1.95
N ASP A 210 18.30 -7.70 0.68
CA ASP A 210 17.14 -7.76 -0.23
C ASP A 210 17.11 -8.96 -1.20
N ALA A 211 18.20 -9.74 -1.35
CA ALA A 211 18.18 -11.08 -1.97
C ALA A 211 19.54 -11.83 -2.03
N PRO A 212 20.67 -11.22 -2.43
CA PRO A 212 21.90 -11.99 -2.63
C PRO A 212 22.65 -12.21 -1.31
N ALA A 213 23.44 -13.29 -1.26
CA ALA A 213 24.44 -13.45 -0.22
C ALA A 213 25.49 -12.32 -0.30
N VAL A 214 25.81 -11.70 0.82
CA VAL A 214 26.76 -10.58 0.92
C VAL A 214 28.04 -11.05 1.60
N PRO A 215 29.24 -10.65 1.12
CA PRO A 215 30.48 -10.98 1.79
C PRO A 215 30.52 -10.39 3.21
N LEU A 216 31.02 -11.17 4.16
CA LEU A 216 31.27 -10.71 5.52
C LEU A 216 32.74 -10.28 5.65
N ASP A 217 32.96 -8.98 5.66
CA ASP A 217 34.29 -8.38 5.87
C ASP A 217 34.52 -8.03 7.35
N ASP A 218 35.79 -7.90 7.74
CA ASP A 218 36.19 -7.49 9.08
C ASP A 218 35.64 -6.10 9.43
N GLY A 219 35.09 -5.95 10.63
CA GLY A 219 34.48 -4.71 11.12
C GLY A 219 33.01 -4.50 10.70
N THR A 220 32.45 -5.36 9.84
CA THR A 220 31.04 -5.31 9.41
C THR A 220 30.09 -5.44 10.59
N VAL A 221 29.03 -4.64 10.65
CA VAL A 221 27.97 -4.79 11.66
C VAL A 221 26.81 -5.57 11.07
N VAL A 222 26.44 -6.68 11.70
CA VAL A 222 25.27 -7.50 11.32
C VAL A 222 24.20 -7.43 12.40
N ALA A 223 22.93 -7.39 11.99
CA ALA A 223 21.80 -7.41 12.91
C ALA A 223 20.73 -8.42 12.48
N PHE A 224 20.15 -9.12 13.46
CA PHE A 224 19.16 -10.17 13.22
C PHE A 224 17.81 -9.84 13.85
N GLY A 225 16.80 -9.62 13.01
CA GLY A 225 15.42 -9.43 13.44
C GLY A 225 15.13 -8.12 14.19
N GLY A 226 16.09 -7.21 14.30
CA GLY A 226 15.92 -5.95 15.00
C GLY A 226 17.23 -5.46 15.61
N THR A 227 17.14 -4.56 16.58
CA THR A 227 18.29 -3.88 17.19
C THR A 227 18.86 -4.59 18.43
N HIS A 228 18.27 -5.73 18.83
CA HIS A 228 18.76 -6.48 19.98
C HIS A 228 19.94 -7.38 19.61
N PHE A 229 19.85 -8.18 18.55
CA PHE A 229 20.95 -9.09 18.14
C PHE A 229 21.87 -8.41 17.12
N VAL A 230 22.65 -7.43 17.58
CA VAL A 230 23.58 -6.65 16.76
C VAL A 230 25.03 -7.02 17.10
N TYR A 231 25.78 -7.45 16.10
CA TYR A 231 27.14 -7.94 16.26
C TYR A 231 28.09 -7.29 15.26
N ARG A 232 29.31 -7.02 15.70
CA ARG A 232 30.45 -6.69 14.86
C ARG A 232 31.21 -7.95 14.49
N VAL A 233 31.44 -8.10 13.19
CA VAL A 233 32.13 -9.23 12.58
C VAL A 233 33.64 -9.01 12.68
N SER A 234 34.38 -10.06 13.05
CA SER A 234 35.80 -10.16 12.75
C SER A 234 36.14 -11.48 12.08
N VAL A 235 36.95 -11.44 11.02
CA VAL A 235 37.28 -12.63 10.20
C VAL A 235 38.75 -12.96 10.38
N ARG A 236 39.02 -14.12 10.98
CA ARG A 236 40.38 -14.64 11.17
C ARG A 236 40.67 -15.73 10.14
N ARG A 237 41.85 -15.66 9.53
CA ARG A 237 42.37 -16.70 8.62
C ARG A 237 43.72 -17.17 9.17
N GLU A 238 43.86 -18.44 9.54
CA GLU A 238 45.18 -19.00 9.85
C GLU A 238 46.01 -19.07 8.56
N PRO A 239 47.27 -18.58 8.55
CA PRO A 239 48.15 -18.73 7.41
C PRO A 239 48.49 -20.22 7.19
N GLU A 240 48.49 -20.68 5.93
CA GLU A 240 48.97 -22.02 5.55
C GLU A 240 50.44 -22.18 5.95
N GLY A 241 50.68 -22.78 7.11
CA GLY A 241 52.00 -23.18 7.58
C GLY A 241 52.30 -24.61 7.12
N ASP A 242 53.38 -24.76 6.36
CA ASP A 242 53.97 -26.02 5.94
C ASP A 242 54.00 -27.06 7.09
N SER A 243 53.50 -28.26 6.79
CA SER A 243 53.71 -29.43 7.62
C SER A 243 55.20 -29.73 7.76
N THR A 244 55.82 -29.37 8.88
CA THR A 244 57.05 -30.05 9.32
C THR A 244 57.10 -30.26 10.83
N LEU A 245 57.22 -31.55 11.18
CA LEU A 245 57.48 -32.17 12.47
C LEU A 245 58.50 -31.45 13.39
N THR A 246 58.19 -31.48 14.70
CA THR A 246 59.10 -31.47 15.88
C THR A 246 59.79 -30.16 16.32
N GLN A 247 59.40 -29.58 17.46
CA GLN A 247 60.09 -29.74 18.77
C GLN A 247 59.50 -28.78 19.83
N VAL A 248 59.35 -29.33 21.03
CA VAL A 248 59.07 -28.62 22.28
C VAL A 248 60.25 -27.71 22.65
N LYS A 249 59.99 -26.41 22.83
CA LYS A 249 60.69 -25.56 23.82
C LYS A 249 59.95 -24.24 24.08
N PRO A 250 59.71 -23.85 25.34
CA PRO A 250 59.01 -22.61 25.66
C PRO A 250 60.00 -21.45 25.61
N THR A 251 59.68 -20.39 24.87
CA THR A 251 60.39 -19.10 25.00
C THR A 251 59.38 -17.97 25.00
N ALA A 252 59.33 -17.27 26.12
CA ALA A 252 58.55 -16.07 26.32
C ALA A 252 59.08 -14.91 25.47
N ALA A 253 58.19 -14.22 24.75
CA ALA A 253 58.40 -12.85 24.33
C ALA A 253 57.04 -12.13 24.32
N LYS A 254 56.97 -11.07 25.12
CA LYS A 254 55.82 -10.20 25.36
C LYS A 254 55.39 -9.47 24.08
N ALA A 255 54.10 -9.53 23.76
CA ALA A 255 53.39 -8.44 23.11
C ALA A 255 52.18 -8.11 23.99
N LYS A 256 52.11 -6.87 24.46
CA LYS A 256 51.04 -6.30 25.27
C LYS A 256 49.79 -6.14 24.40
N VAL A 257 48.70 -6.78 24.81
CA VAL A 257 47.32 -6.31 24.55
C VAL A 257 46.54 -6.62 25.83
N ASP A 258 45.75 -5.64 26.26
CA ASP A 258 44.95 -5.66 27.49
C ASP A 258 44.00 -6.85 27.53
N VAL A 259 44.04 -7.59 28.65
CA VAL A 259 43.11 -8.67 28.97
C VAL A 259 42.33 -8.24 30.19
N ASP A 260 41.11 -7.80 29.96
CA ASP A 260 39.96 -8.04 30.84
C ASP A 260 38.85 -8.57 29.94
N ALA A 261 39.08 -9.76 29.37
CA ALA A 261 38.04 -10.57 28.76
C ALA A 261 37.90 -11.82 29.63
N ASP A 262 36.81 -11.83 30.39
CA ASP A 262 36.33 -12.99 31.15
C ASP A 262 36.19 -14.18 30.18
N SER A 263 37.13 -15.14 30.25
CA SER A 263 37.22 -16.26 29.32
C SER A 263 36.06 -17.27 29.45
N ASP A 264 35.17 -17.08 30.43
CA ASP A 264 34.02 -17.95 30.70
C ASP A 264 32.74 -17.57 29.92
N LYS A 265 32.76 -16.52 29.08
CA LYS A 265 31.55 -16.02 28.38
C LYS A 265 31.54 -16.11 26.86
N THR A 266 32.60 -16.63 26.24
CA THR A 266 32.66 -16.82 24.78
C THR A 266 32.17 -18.22 24.43
N THR A 267 31.10 -18.33 23.64
CA THR A 267 30.61 -19.65 23.20
C THR A 267 31.29 -20.05 21.89
N PHE A 268 32.18 -21.04 21.96
CA PHE A 268 32.78 -21.67 20.77
C PHE A 268 31.81 -22.68 20.17
N VAL A 269 31.41 -22.47 18.91
CA VAL A 269 30.50 -23.40 18.21
C VAL A 269 31.30 -24.42 17.42
N GLY A 270 31.32 -25.66 17.91
CA GLY A 270 32.12 -26.77 17.39
C GLY A 270 31.47 -27.67 16.35
N SER A 271 30.24 -27.38 15.89
CA SER A 271 29.51 -28.20 14.92
C SER A 271 28.80 -27.35 13.86
N ALA A 272 29.04 -27.62 12.57
CA ALA A 272 28.28 -27.05 11.46
C ALA A 272 26.81 -27.47 11.53
N HIS A 273 25.90 -26.58 11.12
CA HIS A 273 24.49 -26.94 10.92
C HIS A 273 24.34 -27.69 9.57
N SER A 274 23.48 -28.72 9.54
CA SER A 274 23.19 -29.51 8.35
C SER A 274 22.40 -28.67 7.33
N PHE A 275 22.74 -28.77 6.03
CA PHE A 275 22.00 -28.04 4.99
C PHE A 275 20.58 -28.58 4.84
N LEU A 276 20.36 -29.86 5.09
CA LEU A 276 19.04 -30.44 5.18
C LEU A 276 18.21 -29.75 6.27
N ASP A 277 18.78 -29.44 7.44
CA ASP A 277 18.05 -28.75 8.51
C ASP A 277 17.79 -27.27 8.18
N ILE A 278 18.73 -26.63 7.48
CA ILE A 278 18.59 -25.25 7.00
C ILE A 278 17.51 -25.13 5.93
N PHE A 279 17.25 -26.16 5.12
CA PHE A 279 16.32 -26.12 3.99
C PHE A 279 15.03 -26.94 4.14
N CYS A 280 14.92 -27.82 5.15
CA CYS A 280 13.67 -28.52 5.48
C CYS A 280 12.66 -27.62 6.24
N VAL A 281 11.37 -27.95 6.12
CA VAL A 281 10.30 -27.32 6.90
C VAL A 281 9.86 -28.30 8.01
N ASP A 282 9.95 -27.89 9.27
CA ASP A 282 9.36 -28.63 10.40
C ASP A 282 7.83 -28.59 10.32
N GLN A 283 7.20 -29.75 10.41
CA GLN A 283 5.77 -29.83 10.76
C GLN A 283 5.56 -29.30 12.18
N PRO A 284 4.42 -28.66 12.49
CA PRO A 284 4.06 -28.37 13.86
C PRO A 284 3.82 -29.70 14.60
N ILE A 285 4.72 -30.04 15.52
CA ILE A 285 4.42 -31.01 16.57
C ILE A 285 3.31 -30.39 17.43
N PRO A 286 2.15 -31.05 17.62
CA PRO A 286 1.17 -30.58 18.58
C PRO A 286 1.77 -30.81 19.97
N HIS A 287 2.12 -29.72 20.66
CA HIS A 287 2.35 -29.80 22.10
C HIS A 287 1.08 -29.38 22.83
N GLU A 288 0.55 -30.38 23.52
CA GLU A 288 -0.57 -30.38 24.43
C GLU A 288 -0.33 -29.43 25.60
N ASP A 289 -1.43 -28.90 26.14
CA ASP A 289 -1.51 -28.22 27.42
C ASP A 289 -0.87 -29.08 28.54
N GLU A 290 0.37 -28.76 28.95
CA GLU A 290 0.89 -29.22 30.24
C GLU A 290 0.64 -28.14 31.30
N VAL A 291 -0.54 -28.30 31.90
CA VAL A 291 -0.87 -27.81 33.24
C VAL A 291 -0.08 -28.65 34.26
N ASN A 292 0.79 -28.03 35.05
CA ASN A 292 0.89 -28.29 36.50
C ASN A 292 1.89 -27.34 37.19
N GLN A 293 1.42 -26.53 38.14
CA GLN A 293 1.37 -26.82 39.59
C GLN A 293 2.75 -26.77 40.25
N GLU A 294 3.07 -25.62 40.85
CA GLU A 294 3.11 -25.51 42.32
C GLU A 294 3.39 -24.05 42.72
N ALA A 295 2.36 -23.43 43.29
CA ALA A 295 2.52 -22.31 44.22
C ALA A 295 2.05 -22.79 45.59
N LEU A 296 2.71 -22.29 46.63
CA LEU A 296 2.30 -22.09 48.04
C LEU A 296 3.17 -22.83 49.10
N PRO A 297 3.32 -22.25 50.31
CA PRO A 297 4.57 -21.61 50.73
C PRO A 297 5.04 -22.11 52.12
N ALA A 298 6.20 -21.64 52.60
CA ALA A 298 6.49 -21.72 54.03
C ALA A 298 7.44 -20.61 54.52
N ALA A 299 7.05 -20.05 55.65
CA ALA A 299 7.65 -18.99 56.41
C ALA A 299 8.94 -19.38 57.16
N ALA A 300 9.77 -18.35 57.40
CA ALA A 300 10.57 -18.04 58.59
C ALA A 300 10.99 -19.17 59.57
N GLU A 301 12.30 -19.30 59.84
CA GLU A 301 12.97 -18.81 61.08
C GLU A 301 14.40 -19.37 61.29
N SER A 302 15.32 -18.44 61.58
CA SER A 302 16.41 -18.49 62.59
C SER A 302 17.69 -19.39 62.47
N LYS A 303 18.82 -18.66 62.49
CA LYS A 303 20.08 -18.83 63.28
C LYS A 303 20.91 -20.15 63.23
N LYS A 304 22.15 -20.04 62.72
CA LYS A 304 23.48 -20.14 63.39
C LYS A 304 24.59 -20.44 62.36
N GLU A 305 25.60 -19.58 62.17
CA GLU A 305 26.93 -19.51 62.83
C GLU A 305 28.06 -20.24 62.06
N GLY A 306 29.14 -19.48 61.75
CA GLY A 306 30.46 -19.94 61.26
C GLY A 306 30.62 -19.91 59.73
N GLU A 307 31.70 -19.45 59.08
CA GLU A 307 32.99 -18.88 59.49
C GLU A 307 33.58 -18.07 58.30
N ARG A 308 34.24 -16.96 58.63
CA ARG A 308 35.46 -16.37 58.00
C ARG A 308 35.64 -16.40 56.46
N ARG A 309 35.68 -15.20 55.85
CA ARG A 309 36.94 -14.52 55.45
C ARG A 309 36.70 -13.08 54.98
N ARG A 310 37.69 -12.22 55.28
CA ARG A 310 37.75 -10.78 55.10
C ARG A 310 37.97 -10.39 53.63
N GLU A 311 37.30 -9.34 53.18
CA GLU A 311 37.95 -8.27 52.40
C GLU A 311 37.51 -6.89 52.88
N ARG A 312 38.48 -5.99 52.88
CA ARG A 312 38.44 -4.62 53.41
C ARG A 312 37.95 -3.69 52.30
N SER A 313 37.01 -2.79 52.58
CA SER A 313 36.99 -1.50 51.88
C SER A 313 36.15 -0.42 52.57
N LYS A 314 36.83 0.69 52.91
CA LYS A 314 36.38 2.08 52.76
C LYS A 314 35.20 2.65 53.57
N PHE A 315 34.94 2.18 54.80
CA PHE A 315 34.17 2.97 55.78
C PHE A 315 34.89 3.23 57.12
N ALA A 316 36.13 2.75 57.27
CA ALA A 316 36.92 2.85 58.50
C ALA A 316 37.75 4.15 58.64
N MET A 317 37.59 5.13 57.75
CA MET A 317 38.33 6.42 57.80
C MET A 317 37.45 7.64 58.12
N MET A 318 36.17 7.43 58.46
CA MET A 318 35.28 8.52 58.87
C MET A 318 34.78 8.40 60.32
N PHE A 319 35.04 7.28 61.00
CA PHE A 319 34.66 7.05 62.40
C PHE A 319 35.81 7.18 63.42
N SER A 320 37.02 7.51 62.98
CA SER A 320 38.15 7.81 63.87
C SER A 320 38.20 9.27 64.32
N ALA A 321 37.43 10.17 63.70
CA ALA A 321 37.32 11.57 64.12
C ALA A 321 36.24 11.82 65.20
N LEU A 322 35.26 10.92 65.36
CA LEU A 322 34.22 11.04 66.41
C LEU A 322 34.61 10.37 67.74
N ARG A 323 35.60 9.47 67.75
CA ARG A 323 36.05 8.77 68.97
C ARG A 323 37.13 9.53 69.76
N ALA A 324 37.73 10.56 69.17
CA ALA A 324 38.67 11.45 69.87
C ALA A 324 37.98 12.58 70.66
N ALA A 325 36.66 12.77 70.51
CA ALA A 325 35.89 13.80 71.22
C ALA A 325 35.14 13.29 72.47
N PHE A 326 35.09 11.97 72.72
CA PHE A 326 34.29 11.37 73.81
C PHE A 326 35.07 10.50 74.80
N THR A 327 36.40 10.48 74.75
CA THR A 327 37.23 9.82 75.78
C THR A 327 38.31 10.78 76.29
N GLY A 328 37.86 11.88 76.88
CA GLY A 328 38.69 12.77 77.71
C GLY A 328 38.04 12.91 79.06
N ASN A 329 38.49 12.12 80.04
CA ASN A 329 38.05 12.17 81.42
C ASN A 329 38.68 13.39 82.11
N GLU A 330 38.07 14.56 81.98
CA GLU A 330 38.18 15.63 82.96
C GLU A 330 36.78 16.11 83.31
N ARG A 331 36.53 16.28 84.62
CA ARG A 331 35.25 16.68 85.19
C ARG A 331 34.79 18.01 84.57
N ILE A 332 33.83 17.98 83.65
CA ILE A 332 33.12 19.19 83.19
C ILE A 332 31.94 19.44 84.14
N THR A 333 32.24 19.95 85.33
CA THR A 333 31.27 20.77 86.07
C THR A 333 31.34 22.19 85.52
N SER A 334 30.77 22.41 84.33
CA SER A 334 30.47 23.76 83.88
C SER A 334 29.23 23.75 82.98
N ARG A 335 28.35 24.75 83.15
CA ARG A 335 27.13 24.97 82.35
C ARG A 335 27.38 24.90 80.83
N ARG A 336 28.61 25.13 80.37
CA ARG A 336 28.99 25.19 78.94
C ARG A 336 29.12 23.81 78.28
N GLY A 337 29.55 22.77 78.99
CA GLY A 337 29.67 21.41 78.41
C GLY A 337 28.32 20.75 78.13
N LEU A 338 27.35 20.95 79.03
CA LEU A 338 25.97 20.51 78.85
C LEU A 338 25.27 21.23 77.68
N ILE A 339 25.56 22.52 77.48
CA ILE A 339 25.02 23.29 76.34
C ILE A 339 25.60 22.77 75.02
N ILE A 340 26.90 22.50 74.94
CA ILE A 340 27.52 21.99 73.71
C ILE A 340 27.00 20.58 73.37
N GLY A 341 26.87 19.69 74.36
CA GLY A 341 26.25 18.37 74.17
C GLY A 341 24.79 18.46 73.70
N ALA A 342 24.00 19.35 74.30
CA ALA A 342 22.61 19.59 73.89
C ALA A 342 22.52 20.16 72.46
N VAL A 343 23.44 21.05 72.06
CA VAL A 343 23.49 21.62 70.70
C VAL A 343 23.87 20.56 69.67
N VAL A 344 24.80 19.65 69.98
CA VAL A 344 25.16 18.55 69.07
C VAL A 344 24.01 17.56 68.92
N ILE A 345 23.30 17.23 70.00
CA ILE A 345 22.10 16.38 69.94
C ILE A 345 20.98 17.09 69.18
N ALA A 346 20.76 18.38 69.40
CA ALA A 346 19.79 19.17 68.64
C ALA A 346 20.17 19.28 67.16
N ALA A 347 21.46 19.39 66.83
CA ALA A 347 21.95 19.39 65.45
C ALA A 347 21.78 18.02 64.78
N LEU A 348 22.08 16.92 65.48
CA LEU A 348 21.83 15.57 64.99
C LEU A 348 20.34 15.27 64.86
N ALA A 349 19.52 15.76 65.79
CA ALA A 349 18.07 15.67 65.71
C ALA A 349 17.55 16.53 64.54
N ALA A 350 18.06 17.74 64.33
CA ALA A 350 17.71 18.59 63.20
C ALA A 350 18.16 18.00 61.86
N ILE A 351 19.34 17.38 61.77
CA ILE A 351 19.81 16.66 60.58
C ILE A 351 18.97 15.40 60.36
N SER A 352 18.65 14.64 61.40
CA SER A 352 17.78 13.46 61.31
C SER A 352 16.35 13.85 60.91
N THR A 353 15.84 14.96 61.44
CA THR A 353 14.54 15.54 61.11
C THR A 353 14.55 16.08 59.68
N ALA A 354 15.61 16.77 59.28
CA ALA A 354 15.79 17.24 57.91
C ALA A 354 15.86 16.07 56.92
N LEU A 355 16.62 15.01 57.21
CA LEU A 355 16.66 13.78 56.41
C LEU A 355 15.31 13.05 56.38
N PHE A 356 14.58 13.05 57.51
CA PHE A 356 13.25 12.46 57.61
C PHE A 356 12.19 13.25 56.82
N PHE A 357 12.30 14.58 56.75
CA PHE A 357 11.41 15.42 55.95
C PHE A 357 11.84 15.53 54.47
N ASN A 358 13.14 15.44 54.13
CA ASN A 358 13.61 15.52 52.74
C ASN A 358 13.27 14.29 51.89
N GLY A 359 13.09 13.12 52.52
CA GLY A 359 12.69 11.88 51.84
C GLY A 359 11.23 11.49 52.05
N SER A 360 10.38 12.37 52.60
CA SER A 360 8.98 12.05 52.92
C SER A 360 8.13 11.91 51.65
N SER A 361 8.28 12.82 50.69
CA SER A 361 7.55 12.80 49.41
C SER A 361 7.93 11.60 48.54
N GLU A 362 9.21 11.23 48.49
CA GLU A 362 9.67 10.05 47.73
C GLU A 362 9.09 8.76 48.33
N ARG A 363 9.13 8.63 49.66
CA ARG A 363 8.52 7.50 50.38
C ARG A 363 7.00 7.47 50.21
N GLN A 364 6.35 8.63 50.15
CA GLN A 364 4.92 8.74 49.91
C GLN A 364 4.58 8.22 48.51
N VAL A 365 5.28 8.69 47.46
CA VAL A 365 5.06 8.22 46.08
C VAL A 365 5.34 6.73 45.96
N LYS A 366 6.47 6.23 46.48
CA LYS A 366 6.79 4.79 46.49
C LYS A 366 5.77 3.97 47.27
N GLY A 367 5.26 4.50 48.38
CA GLY A 367 4.21 3.86 49.17
C GLY A 367 2.87 3.77 48.42
N LEU A 368 2.51 4.82 47.67
CA LEU A 368 1.33 4.85 46.81
C LEU A 368 1.45 3.88 45.62
N ILE A 369 2.63 3.77 45.00
CA ILE A 369 2.90 2.77 43.95
C ILE A 369 2.78 1.36 44.52
N ALA A 370 3.38 1.10 45.69
CA ALA A 370 3.32 -0.21 46.35
C ALA A 370 1.90 -0.61 46.78
N SER A 371 1.02 0.36 47.06
CA SER A 371 -0.39 0.11 47.39
C SER A 371 -1.31 0.04 46.16
N GLY A 372 -0.76 0.15 44.95
CA GLY A 372 -1.53 0.14 43.69
C GLY A 372 -2.29 1.44 43.40
N GLN A 373 -2.05 2.51 44.16
CA GLN A 373 -2.70 3.82 44.00
C GLN A 373 -1.93 4.68 42.99
N PHE A 374 -1.79 4.18 41.76
CA PHE A 374 -0.92 4.74 40.74
C PHE A 374 -1.32 6.16 40.29
N GLU A 375 -2.61 6.45 40.15
CA GLU A 375 -3.08 7.79 39.74
C GLU A 375 -2.77 8.87 40.79
N GLN A 376 -2.92 8.54 42.07
CA GLN A 376 -2.55 9.42 43.17
C GLN A 376 -1.03 9.57 43.26
N ALA A 377 -0.26 8.50 43.03
CA ALA A 377 1.19 8.54 42.97
C ALA A 377 1.69 9.48 41.86
N ALA A 378 1.12 9.37 40.66
CA ALA A 378 1.44 10.24 39.53
C ALA A 378 1.08 11.72 39.82
N SER A 379 -0.09 11.99 40.40
CA SER A 379 -0.45 13.36 40.79
C SER A 379 0.54 13.97 41.80
N VAL A 380 0.93 13.21 42.84
CA VAL A 380 1.87 13.69 43.86
C VAL A 380 3.29 13.87 43.28
N ALA A 381 3.73 12.97 42.39
CA ALA A 381 5.03 13.07 41.74
C ALA A 381 5.08 14.23 40.74
N GLY A 382 4.02 14.44 39.94
CA GLY A 382 3.88 15.58 39.04
C GLY A 382 3.84 16.93 39.74
N ASP A 383 3.16 17.04 40.88
CA ASP A 383 3.16 18.24 41.74
C ASP A 383 4.55 18.52 42.33
N TYR A 384 5.33 17.48 42.61
CA TYR A 384 6.72 17.62 43.04
C TYR A 384 7.60 18.14 41.89
N LEU A 385 7.49 17.54 40.70
CA LEU A 385 8.24 17.93 39.50
C LEU A 385 7.92 19.36 39.03
N GLN A 386 6.71 19.85 39.31
CA GLN A 386 6.36 21.26 39.07
C GLN A 386 7.26 22.22 39.87
N ARG A 387 7.60 21.84 41.11
CA ARG A 387 8.44 22.65 42.02
C ARG A 387 9.93 22.35 41.87
N HIS A 388 10.26 21.14 41.43
CA HIS A 388 11.61 20.65 41.21
C HIS A 388 11.75 20.04 39.80
N PRO A 389 11.81 20.88 38.75
CA PRO A 389 11.98 20.38 37.39
C PRO A 389 13.28 19.58 37.26
N ASN A 390 13.25 18.50 36.48
CA ASN A 390 14.40 17.64 36.16
C ASN A 390 15.01 16.85 37.33
N ASP A 391 14.27 16.55 38.42
CA ASP A 391 14.73 15.53 39.36
C ASP A 391 14.55 14.12 38.74
N PRO A 392 15.64 13.42 38.37
CA PRO A 392 15.55 12.17 37.61
C PRO A 392 14.85 11.06 38.39
N ARG A 393 14.88 11.09 39.73
CA ARG A 393 14.22 10.06 40.55
C ARG A 393 12.71 10.24 40.54
N PHE A 394 12.24 11.48 40.68
CA PHE A 394 10.81 11.77 40.61
C PHE A 394 10.27 11.66 39.18
N SER A 395 11.07 11.99 38.16
CA SER A 395 10.71 11.73 36.77
C SER A 395 10.51 10.23 36.50
N ALA A 396 11.37 9.36 37.02
CA ALA A 396 11.20 7.91 36.89
C ALA A 396 9.96 7.39 37.64
N LEU A 397 9.75 7.85 38.89
CA LEU A 397 8.59 7.45 39.70
C LEU A 397 7.25 7.94 39.12
N ASP A 398 7.23 9.18 38.61
CA ASP A 398 6.07 9.76 37.92
C ASP A 398 5.77 8.98 36.63
N THR A 399 6.80 8.68 35.83
CA THR A 399 6.67 7.85 34.61
C THR A 399 6.06 6.49 34.94
N GLU A 400 6.62 5.77 35.92
CA GLU A 400 6.12 4.46 36.33
C GLU A 400 4.66 4.53 36.81
N ALA A 401 4.36 5.48 37.69
CA ALA A 401 3.01 5.66 38.25
C ALA A 401 1.99 6.01 37.16
N LEU A 402 2.31 6.96 36.28
CA LEU A 402 1.40 7.41 35.23
C LEU A 402 1.10 6.30 34.22
N LEU A 403 2.12 5.56 33.78
CA LEU A 403 1.95 4.46 32.84
C LEU A 403 1.13 3.33 33.47
N LYS A 404 1.45 2.91 34.70
CA LYS A 404 0.68 1.87 35.42
C LYS A 404 -0.78 2.27 35.69
N ALA A 405 -1.05 3.57 35.87
CA ALA A 405 -2.40 4.07 36.05
C ALA A 405 -3.23 4.03 34.76
N LYS A 406 -2.69 4.52 33.63
CA LYS A 406 -3.49 4.87 32.44
C LYS A 406 -3.34 3.92 31.26
N VAL A 407 -2.20 3.22 31.11
CA VAL A 407 -2.01 2.27 29.99
C VAL A 407 -3.03 1.13 30.02
N PRO A 408 -3.38 0.50 31.16
CA PRO A 408 -4.40 -0.54 31.19
C PRO A 408 -5.79 -0.04 30.77
N GLU A 409 -6.20 1.16 31.20
CA GLU A 409 -7.47 1.79 30.80
C GLU A 409 -7.49 2.06 29.29
N TRP A 410 -6.37 2.55 28.76
CA TRP A 410 -6.19 2.81 27.33
C TRP A 410 -6.25 1.54 26.49
N LEU A 411 -5.58 0.46 26.94
CA LEU A 411 -5.63 -0.86 26.31
C LEU A 411 -7.05 -1.46 26.32
N ALA A 412 -7.81 -1.25 27.38
CA ALA A 412 -9.21 -1.69 27.45
C ALA A 412 -10.10 -0.92 26.47
N ALA A 413 -9.86 0.38 26.29
CA ALA A 413 -10.56 1.20 25.31
C ALA A 413 -10.24 0.75 23.87
N LEU A 414 -8.96 0.49 23.56
CA LEU A 414 -8.55 -0.04 22.25
C LEU A 414 -9.18 -1.39 21.93
N ARG A 415 -9.10 -2.36 22.85
CA ARG A 415 -9.72 -3.69 22.67
C ARG A 415 -11.23 -3.65 22.45
N SER A 416 -11.89 -2.61 22.95
CA SER A 416 -13.33 -2.40 22.79
C SER A 416 -13.67 -1.52 21.57
N ASN A 417 -12.71 -1.20 20.71
CA ASN A 417 -12.84 -0.27 19.58
C ASN A 417 -13.37 1.13 19.98
N GLN A 418 -13.15 1.56 21.23
CA GLN A 418 -13.55 2.88 21.73
C GLN A 418 -12.43 3.90 21.51
N PHE A 419 -12.12 4.18 20.23
CA PHE A 419 -10.97 5.02 19.86
C PHE A 419 -11.05 6.45 20.41
N ASP A 420 -12.25 7.05 20.47
CA ASP A 420 -12.43 8.37 21.07
C ASP A 420 -12.09 8.39 22.57
N LYS A 421 -12.43 7.32 23.29
CA LYS A 421 -12.07 7.15 24.70
C LYS A 421 -10.57 6.93 24.87
N ALA A 422 -9.95 6.13 24.00
CA ALA A 422 -8.50 5.94 24.00
C ALA A 422 -7.77 7.28 23.79
N ASN A 423 -8.22 8.10 22.84
CA ASN A 423 -7.68 9.44 22.61
C ASN A 423 -7.87 10.38 23.81
N ALA A 424 -9.03 10.31 24.48
CA ALA A 424 -9.27 11.07 25.71
C ALA A 424 -8.31 10.65 26.85
N ILE A 425 -8.00 9.36 26.98
CA ILE A 425 -7.04 8.86 27.98
C ILE A 425 -5.63 9.36 27.66
N ILE A 426 -5.20 9.33 26.39
CA ILE A 426 -3.92 9.94 25.97
C ILE A 426 -3.87 11.43 26.31
N ALA A 427 -4.96 12.18 26.07
CA ALA A 427 -5.02 13.59 26.43
C ALA A 427 -4.89 13.82 27.96
N GLN A 428 -5.51 12.96 28.78
CA GLN A 428 -5.34 12.98 30.24
C GLN A 428 -3.90 12.65 30.65
N MET A 429 -3.26 11.66 30.02
CA MET A 429 -1.85 11.32 30.27
C MET A 429 -0.94 12.51 29.96
N LYS A 430 -1.18 13.22 28.84
CA LYS A 430 -0.42 14.44 28.50
C LYS A 430 -0.59 15.56 29.52
N GLN A 431 -1.78 15.68 30.13
CA GLN A 431 -2.02 16.65 31.19
C GLN A 431 -1.31 16.28 32.49
N LEU A 432 -1.41 15.02 32.92
CA LEU A 432 -0.77 14.53 34.16
C LEU A 432 0.76 14.54 34.04
N GLY A 433 1.30 14.13 32.89
CA GLY A 433 2.74 14.14 32.58
C GLY A 433 3.27 15.49 32.11
N ALA A 434 2.50 16.57 32.18
CA ALA A 434 2.89 17.87 31.64
C ALA A 434 4.21 18.40 32.26
N ASN A 435 4.50 18.07 33.51
CA ASN A 435 5.70 18.52 34.22
C ASN A 435 6.89 17.54 34.12
N ASN A 436 6.73 16.42 33.40
CA ASN A 436 7.74 15.37 33.30
C ASN A 436 8.18 15.18 31.83
N PRO A 437 9.39 15.62 31.44
CA PRO A 437 9.86 15.48 30.06
C PRO A 437 10.09 14.01 29.66
N ASP A 438 10.39 13.11 30.60
CA ASP A 438 10.77 11.72 30.31
C ASP A 438 9.59 10.86 29.86
N VAL A 439 8.37 11.18 30.31
CA VAL A 439 7.16 10.41 29.97
C VAL A 439 6.49 10.88 28.68
N ARG A 440 6.76 12.12 28.25
CA ARG A 440 6.18 12.70 27.01
C ARG A 440 6.43 11.84 25.75
N PRO A 441 7.68 11.44 25.42
CA PRO A 441 7.91 10.59 24.24
C PRO A 441 7.14 9.27 24.35
N LEU A 442 7.05 8.68 25.54
CA LEU A 442 6.30 7.43 25.77
C LEU A 442 4.80 7.61 25.51
N ILE A 443 4.21 8.74 25.93
CA ILE A 443 2.81 9.06 25.66
C ILE A 443 2.58 9.32 24.16
N ASP A 444 3.55 9.94 23.48
CA ASP A 444 3.48 10.17 22.04
C ASP A 444 3.53 8.84 21.25
N GLU A 445 4.36 7.87 21.68
CA GLU A 445 4.35 6.51 21.11
C GLU A 445 3.02 5.78 21.30
N LEU A 446 2.41 5.87 22.50
CA LEU A 446 1.07 5.32 22.74
C LEU A 446 0.02 6.00 21.86
N ALA A 447 0.11 7.31 21.69
CA ALA A 447 -0.77 8.05 20.79
C ALA A 447 -0.62 7.57 19.35
N TRP A 448 0.62 7.30 18.91
CA TRP A 448 0.89 6.77 17.58
C TRP A 448 0.36 5.33 17.40
N ILE A 449 0.58 4.42 18.35
CA ILE A 449 -0.05 3.07 18.31
C ILE A 449 -1.57 3.18 18.23
N GLY A 450 -2.17 4.10 19.00
CA GLY A 450 -3.62 4.34 18.94
C GLY A 450 -4.09 4.77 17.55
N LYS A 451 -3.32 5.60 16.84
CA LYS A 451 -3.60 5.98 15.44
C LYS A 451 -3.47 4.77 14.50
N LEU A 452 -2.40 3.99 14.63
CA LEU A 452 -2.20 2.77 13.84
C LEU A 452 -3.36 1.79 14.02
N GLU A 453 -3.70 1.45 15.26
CA GLU A 453 -4.75 0.49 15.57
C GLU A 453 -6.13 1.00 15.14
N SER A 454 -6.47 2.26 15.43
CA SER A 454 -7.75 2.83 14.99
C SER A 454 -7.90 2.83 13.46
N PHE A 455 -6.80 3.04 12.73
CA PHE A 455 -6.80 3.00 11.28
C PHE A 455 -6.91 1.57 10.72
N VAL A 456 -6.18 0.60 11.28
CA VAL A 456 -6.21 -0.80 10.82
C VAL A 456 -7.52 -1.47 11.20
N LEU A 457 -7.92 -1.41 12.47
CA LEU A 457 -9.16 -2.02 12.95
C LEU A 457 -10.39 -1.31 12.40
N GLY A 458 -10.36 0.02 12.25
CA GLY A 458 -11.45 0.79 11.68
C GLY A 458 -11.78 0.47 10.22
N ARG A 459 -10.83 -0.11 9.47
CA ARG A 459 -11.04 -0.58 8.09
C ARG A 459 -11.50 -2.03 8.01
N GLY A 460 -11.56 -2.75 9.13
CA GLY A 460 -11.89 -4.18 9.19
C GLY A 460 -10.68 -5.10 9.36
N GLY A 461 -9.54 -4.56 9.80
CA GLY A 461 -8.33 -5.33 10.13
C GLY A 461 -7.19 -5.17 9.13
N PRO A 462 -6.07 -5.88 9.37
CA PRO A 462 -4.83 -5.74 8.58
C PRO A 462 -4.97 -6.16 7.12
N ASP A 463 -5.90 -7.07 6.80
CA ASP A 463 -6.14 -7.53 5.44
C ASP A 463 -7.23 -6.75 4.70
N ALA A 464 -7.80 -5.72 5.34
CA ALA A 464 -8.82 -4.88 4.72
C ALA A 464 -8.34 -4.26 3.39
N PRO A 465 -9.25 -4.00 2.44
CA PRO A 465 -8.91 -3.32 1.19
C PRO A 465 -8.34 -1.92 1.42
N ILE A 466 -7.39 -1.51 0.59
CA ILE A 466 -6.78 -0.18 0.60
C ILE A 466 -7.50 0.69 -0.41
N ARG A 467 -8.16 1.73 0.08
CA ARG A 467 -9.03 2.57 -0.74
C ARG A 467 -8.23 3.70 -1.39
N ILE A 468 -8.23 3.72 -2.72
CA ILE A 468 -7.69 4.84 -3.51
C ILE A 468 -8.42 6.15 -3.21
N TYR A 469 -7.67 7.24 -3.10
CA TYR A 469 -8.10 8.59 -2.71
C TYR A 469 -8.66 8.71 -1.29
N ALA A 470 -8.30 7.82 -0.37
CA ALA A 470 -8.83 7.84 0.99
C ALA A 470 -7.84 7.38 2.06
N ASP A 471 -7.05 6.34 1.77
CA ASP A 471 -6.22 5.68 2.78
C ASP A 471 -4.73 6.03 2.64
N GLU A 472 -4.27 6.44 1.46
CA GLU A 472 -2.84 6.53 1.11
C GLU A 472 -2.09 7.55 1.98
N ASP A 473 -2.64 8.77 2.12
CA ASP A 473 -2.02 9.82 2.93
C ASP A 473 -1.89 9.39 4.40
N ARG A 474 -2.92 8.71 4.93
CA ARG A 474 -2.93 8.22 6.32
C ARG A 474 -1.91 7.11 6.53
N ILE A 475 -1.80 6.17 5.58
CA ILE A 475 -0.78 5.12 5.61
C ILE A 475 0.60 5.75 5.59
N GLY A 476 0.84 6.69 4.66
CA GLY A 476 2.10 7.42 4.55
C GLY A 476 2.48 8.15 5.83
N GLU A 477 1.53 8.85 6.48
CA GLU A 477 1.77 9.52 7.76
C GLU A 477 2.13 8.55 8.90
N ILE A 478 1.43 7.41 8.99
CA ILE A 478 1.69 6.40 10.02
C ILE A 478 3.08 5.78 9.83
N LEU A 479 3.41 5.38 8.60
CA LEU A 479 4.68 4.77 8.26
C LEU A 479 5.85 5.72 8.44
N LYS A 480 5.70 6.97 7.97
CA LYS A 480 6.73 8.00 8.08
C LYS A 480 7.16 8.23 9.52
N HIS A 481 6.20 8.30 10.47
CA HIS A 481 6.55 8.44 11.88
C HIS A 481 7.49 7.34 12.35
N TRP A 482 7.21 6.07 12.00
CA TRP A 482 8.07 4.95 12.37
C TRP A 482 9.42 4.99 11.64
N GLU A 483 9.42 5.32 10.35
CA GLU A 483 10.63 5.34 9.51
C GLU A 483 11.60 6.47 9.87
N ASP A 484 11.11 7.59 10.42
CA ASP A 484 11.93 8.73 10.80
C ASP A 484 12.96 8.35 11.90
N ASP A 485 12.60 7.52 12.88
CA ASP A 485 13.52 7.02 13.93
C ASP A 485 13.07 5.69 14.58
N ALA A 486 12.95 4.63 13.77
CA ALA A 486 12.44 3.32 14.21
C ALA A 486 13.12 2.78 15.49
N SER A 487 14.43 2.99 15.63
CA SER A 487 15.23 2.55 16.78
C SER A 487 14.86 3.28 18.07
N SER A 488 14.57 4.59 18.00
CA SER A 488 14.13 5.37 19.16
C SER A 488 12.68 5.05 19.55
N HIS A 489 11.79 4.92 18.56
CA HIS A 489 10.40 4.51 18.76
C HIS A 489 10.32 3.13 19.43
N GLN A 490 11.07 2.15 18.93
CA GLN A 490 11.13 0.81 19.51
C GLN A 490 11.63 0.83 20.98
N ARG A 491 12.71 1.56 21.28
CA ARG A 491 13.21 1.69 22.67
C ARG A 491 12.18 2.30 23.61
N SER A 492 11.43 3.29 23.14
CA SER A 492 10.36 3.92 23.92
C SER A 492 9.24 2.93 24.21
N LEU A 493 8.82 2.15 23.23
CA LEU A 493 7.79 1.11 23.40
C LEU A 493 8.22 -0.02 24.32
N ASP A 494 9.47 -0.49 24.19
CA ASP A 494 10.04 -1.50 25.09
C ASP A 494 10.12 -0.98 26.54
N ARG A 495 10.44 0.30 26.74
CA ARG A 495 10.41 0.94 28.07
C ARG A 495 9.01 0.94 28.65
N ILE A 496 7.96 1.18 27.87
CA ILE A 496 6.56 1.12 28.34
C ILE A 496 6.21 -0.31 28.74
N ALA A 497 6.58 -1.30 27.93
CA ALA A 497 6.35 -2.71 28.23
C ALA A 497 7.07 -3.16 29.53
N SER A 498 8.24 -2.59 29.84
CA SER A 498 8.95 -2.87 31.10
C SER A 498 8.20 -2.36 32.34
N TYR A 499 7.52 -1.22 32.25
CA TYR A 499 6.72 -0.68 33.35
C TYR A 499 5.34 -1.34 33.45
N VAL A 500 4.75 -1.71 32.31
CA VAL A 500 3.40 -2.28 32.20
C VAL A 500 3.47 -3.55 31.34
N PRO A 501 3.74 -4.74 31.92
CA PRO A 501 3.91 -5.98 31.16
C PRO A 501 2.69 -6.38 30.30
N GLU A 502 1.48 -5.99 30.72
CA GLU A 502 0.24 -6.21 29.94
C GLU A 502 0.25 -5.53 28.56
N PHE A 503 1.09 -4.50 28.37
CA PHE A 503 1.25 -3.80 27.10
C PHE A 503 2.01 -4.62 26.05
N ALA A 504 2.81 -5.60 26.46
CA ALA A 504 3.75 -6.28 25.57
C ALA A 504 3.06 -7.08 24.44
N THR A 505 1.90 -7.68 24.72
CA THR A 505 1.14 -8.43 23.69
C THR A 505 0.46 -7.50 22.69
N PRO A 506 -0.33 -6.49 23.11
CA PRO A 506 -0.89 -5.49 22.18
C PRO A 506 0.17 -4.74 21.36
N TYR A 507 1.33 -4.44 21.95
CA TYR A 507 2.46 -3.86 21.25
C TYR A 507 2.99 -4.76 20.12
N ALA A 508 3.18 -6.05 20.38
CA ALA A 508 3.63 -7.00 19.35
C ALA A 508 2.61 -7.17 18.22
N GLU A 509 1.32 -7.11 18.53
CA GLU A 509 0.23 -7.10 17.55
C GLU A 509 0.26 -5.83 16.69
N ALA A 510 0.42 -4.66 17.31
CA ALA A 510 0.54 -3.38 16.60
C ALA A 510 1.74 -3.37 15.64
N LEU A 511 2.90 -3.90 16.05
CA LEU A 511 4.05 -4.03 15.13
C LEU A 511 3.80 -5.04 14.00
N SER A 512 2.92 -6.01 14.20
CA SER A 512 2.49 -6.90 13.12
C SER A 512 1.60 -6.17 12.11
N HIS A 513 0.68 -5.32 12.60
CA HIS A 513 -0.11 -4.42 11.75
C HIS A 513 0.75 -3.41 10.99
N LEU A 514 1.75 -2.82 11.65
CA LEU A 514 2.71 -1.91 11.02
C LEU A 514 3.43 -2.59 9.85
N ARG A 515 4.01 -3.78 10.07
CA ARG A 515 4.71 -4.54 9.03
C ARG A 515 3.80 -4.88 7.85
N LYS A 516 2.52 -5.17 8.14
CA LYS A 516 1.52 -5.35 7.09
C LYS A 516 1.34 -4.08 6.26
N LEU A 517 1.22 -2.91 6.89
CA LEU A 517 1.14 -1.63 6.19
C LEU A 517 2.39 -1.32 5.37
N GLN A 518 3.59 -1.61 5.88
CA GLN A 518 4.85 -1.46 5.12
C GLN A 518 4.89 -2.37 3.89
N SER A 519 4.44 -3.63 4.02
CA SER A 519 4.29 -4.52 2.87
C SER A 519 3.28 -3.98 1.87
N ASP A 520 2.15 -3.48 2.36
CA ASP A 520 1.09 -2.92 1.54
C ASP A 520 1.54 -1.63 0.83
N ASP A 521 2.38 -0.80 1.45
CA ASP A 521 2.97 0.39 0.82
C ASP A 521 3.79 0.02 -0.43
N SER A 522 4.69 -0.95 -0.29
CA SER A 522 5.57 -1.40 -1.37
C SER A 522 4.82 -1.96 -2.59
N VAL A 523 3.63 -2.55 -2.38
CA VAL A 523 2.85 -3.22 -3.42
C VAL A 523 1.69 -2.36 -3.90
N TYR A 524 0.80 -1.98 -3.00
CA TYR A 524 -0.47 -1.33 -3.31
C TYR A 524 -0.34 0.18 -3.45
N LEU A 525 0.38 0.89 -2.57
CA LEU A 525 0.49 2.36 -2.70
C LEU A 525 1.27 2.72 -3.97
N ALA A 526 2.36 2.02 -4.25
CA ALA A 526 3.08 2.16 -5.51
C ALA A 526 2.19 1.86 -6.75
N ALA A 527 1.28 0.89 -6.66
CA ALA A 527 0.33 0.61 -7.75
C ALA A 527 -0.74 1.71 -7.87
N ILE A 528 -1.27 2.19 -6.74
CA ILE A 528 -2.25 3.27 -6.68
C ILE A 528 -1.69 4.55 -7.30
N GLU A 529 -0.45 4.93 -7.03
CA GLU A 529 0.15 6.12 -7.63
C GLU A 529 0.30 6.01 -9.15
N ARG A 530 0.65 4.82 -9.67
CA ARG A 530 0.65 4.56 -11.12
C ARG A 530 -0.75 4.63 -11.73
N LEU A 531 -1.76 4.11 -11.02
CA LEU A 531 -3.15 4.20 -11.45
C LEU A 531 -3.64 5.65 -11.46
N LYS A 532 -3.37 6.44 -10.41
CA LYS A 532 -3.68 7.86 -10.34
C LYS A 532 -3.08 8.65 -11.50
N ALA A 533 -1.81 8.40 -11.81
CA ALA A 533 -1.12 9.02 -12.94
C ALA A 533 -1.78 8.64 -14.28
N SER A 534 -2.18 7.37 -14.44
CA SER A 534 -2.88 6.90 -15.63
C SER A 534 -4.26 7.56 -15.78
N ILE A 535 -5.04 7.63 -14.69
CA ILE A 535 -6.34 8.32 -14.67
C ILE A 535 -6.19 9.79 -15.07
N ALA A 536 -5.27 10.51 -14.43
CA ALA A 536 -5.02 11.91 -14.74
C ALA A 536 -4.60 12.13 -16.20
N LYS A 537 -3.75 11.23 -16.73
CA LYS A 537 -3.30 11.29 -18.11
C LYS A 537 -4.45 11.10 -19.09
N GLU A 538 -5.23 10.02 -18.99
CA GLU A 538 -6.32 9.76 -19.94
C GLU A 538 -7.40 10.86 -19.88
N LEU A 539 -7.71 11.38 -18.69
CA LEU A 539 -8.62 12.51 -18.54
C LEU A 539 -8.08 13.79 -19.19
N SER A 540 -6.77 14.05 -19.12
CA SER A 540 -6.16 15.22 -19.77
C SER A 540 -6.15 15.13 -21.30
N GLN A 541 -6.17 13.90 -21.84
CA GLN A 541 -6.16 13.61 -23.27
C GLN A 541 -7.56 13.51 -23.88
N ASP A 542 -8.63 13.74 -23.10
CA ASP A 542 -10.03 13.58 -23.55
C ASP A 542 -10.34 12.13 -24.00
N HIS A 543 -9.63 11.14 -23.41
CA HIS A 543 -9.71 9.71 -23.72
C HIS A 543 -10.26 8.90 -22.52
N ALA A 544 -11.27 9.46 -21.84
CA ALA A 544 -11.82 8.85 -20.63
C ALA A 544 -12.38 7.44 -20.84
N GLU A 545 -12.84 7.10 -22.06
CA GLU A 545 -13.37 5.77 -22.39
C GLU A 545 -12.35 4.64 -22.20
N ALA A 546 -11.05 4.94 -22.33
CA ALA A 546 -9.98 3.95 -22.13
C ALA A 546 -9.84 3.50 -20.66
N LEU A 547 -10.36 4.30 -19.71
CA LEU A 547 -10.18 4.05 -18.28
C LEU A 547 -10.92 2.80 -17.78
N ASP A 548 -12.02 2.39 -18.41
CA ASP A 548 -12.70 1.14 -18.02
C ASP A 548 -11.76 -0.07 -18.11
N GLY A 549 -10.98 -0.16 -19.20
CA GLY A 549 -10.00 -1.23 -19.38
C GLY A 549 -8.88 -1.18 -18.35
N VAL A 550 -8.36 0.03 -18.06
CA VAL A 550 -7.30 0.24 -17.06
C VAL A 550 -7.79 -0.13 -15.66
N LEU A 551 -8.99 0.31 -15.28
CA LEU A 551 -9.56 0.05 -13.96
C LEU A 551 -9.81 -1.46 -13.74
N ASN A 552 -10.24 -2.18 -14.78
CA ASN A 552 -10.44 -3.63 -14.70
C ASN A 552 -9.11 -4.39 -14.57
N ASP A 553 -8.10 -4.04 -15.36
CA ASP A 553 -6.76 -4.64 -15.25
C ASP A 553 -6.15 -4.46 -13.85
N TYR A 554 -6.32 -3.28 -13.25
CA TYR A 554 -5.86 -3.04 -11.87
C TYR A 554 -6.69 -3.79 -10.83
N ALA A 555 -8.01 -3.88 -10.99
CA ALA A 555 -8.86 -4.65 -10.09
C ALA A 555 -8.46 -6.15 -10.05
N ASP A 556 -8.14 -6.71 -11.23
CA ASP A 556 -7.72 -8.11 -11.36
C ASP A 556 -6.32 -8.35 -10.77
N LYS A 557 -5.38 -7.43 -11.03
CA LYS A 557 -4.00 -7.54 -10.53
C LYS A 557 -3.88 -7.27 -9.03
N TYR A 558 -4.74 -6.44 -8.46
CA TYR A 558 -4.68 -6.00 -7.07
C TYR A 558 -6.02 -6.21 -6.36
N PRO A 559 -6.36 -7.44 -5.94
CA PRO A 559 -7.69 -7.76 -5.39
C PRO A 559 -8.07 -6.99 -4.10
N ARG A 560 -7.08 -6.52 -3.33
CA ARG A 560 -7.30 -5.69 -2.14
C ARG A 560 -7.33 -4.18 -2.45
N LEU A 561 -7.24 -3.77 -3.71
CA LEU A 561 -7.44 -2.38 -4.10
C LEU A 561 -8.93 -2.03 -4.01
N GLY A 562 -9.28 -1.19 -3.03
CA GLY A 562 -10.63 -0.69 -2.81
C GLY A 562 -10.85 0.69 -3.42
N GLY A 563 -12.11 1.13 -3.44
CA GLY A 563 -12.50 2.49 -3.85
C GLY A 563 -12.68 2.70 -5.36
N LEU A 564 -12.38 1.69 -6.20
CA LEU A 564 -12.56 1.77 -7.65
C LEU A 564 -14.02 2.02 -8.07
N ASP A 565 -15.00 1.61 -7.27
CA ASP A 565 -16.42 1.82 -7.59
C ASP A 565 -16.79 3.31 -7.66
N ARG A 566 -16.18 4.13 -6.80
CA ARG A 566 -16.37 5.60 -6.84
C ARG A 566 -15.75 6.21 -8.10
N VAL A 567 -14.60 5.69 -8.51
CA VAL A 567 -13.92 6.11 -9.75
C VAL A 567 -14.75 5.73 -10.97
N ARG A 568 -15.33 4.51 -10.99
CA ARG A 568 -16.21 4.04 -12.07
C ARG A 568 -17.51 4.84 -12.16
N GLU A 569 -18.09 5.20 -11.02
CA GLU A 569 -19.29 6.05 -10.98
C GLU A 569 -19.00 7.45 -11.52
N ASP A 570 -17.91 8.08 -11.05
CA ASP A 570 -17.47 9.36 -11.57
C ASP A 570 -17.13 9.28 -13.08
N LEU A 571 -16.49 8.20 -13.54
CA LEU A 571 -16.21 7.98 -14.97
C LEU A 571 -17.50 7.95 -15.80
N ARG A 572 -18.52 7.21 -15.36
CA ARG A 572 -19.81 7.13 -16.07
C ARG A 572 -20.45 8.50 -16.17
N GLN A 573 -20.56 9.22 -15.06
CA GLN A 573 -21.12 10.57 -15.02
C GLN A 573 -20.34 11.55 -15.91
N TYR A 574 -19.02 11.42 -15.95
CA TYR A 574 -18.16 12.25 -16.78
C TYR A 574 -18.36 11.98 -18.28
N LEU A 575 -18.44 10.72 -18.70
CA LEU A 575 -18.71 10.35 -20.09
C LEU A 575 -20.09 10.85 -20.55
N ASP A 576 -21.11 10.72 -19.69
CA ASP A 576 -22.46 11.23 -19.97
C ASP A 576 -22.46 12.76 -20.11
N LEU A 577 -21.74 13.47 -19.23
CA LEU A 577 -21.55 14.92 -19.32
C LEU A 577 -20.88 15.32 -20.63
N GLN A 578 -19.78 14.64 -21.01
CA GLN A 578 -19.08 14.93 -22.26
C GLN A 578 -19.98 14.74 -23.47
N LYS A 579 -20.77 13.66 -23.49
CA LYS A 579 -21.73 13.38 -24.56
C LYS A 579 -22.75 14.51 -24.71
N LEU A 580 -23.34 14.98 -23.61
CA LEU A 580 -24.31 16.08 -23.64
C LEU A 580 -23.68 17.42 -24.04
N ALA A 581 -22.47 17.69 -23.54
CA ALA A 581 -21.73 18.91 -23.89
C ALA A 581 -21.38 18.95 -25.38
N ARG A 582 -20.96 17.82 -25.97
CA ARG A 582 -20.67 17.70 -27.42
C ARG A 582 -21.94 17.75 -28.27
N GLY A 583 -23.05 17.21 -27.77
CA GLY A 583 -24.35 17.17 -28.47
C GLY A 583 -25.08 18.52 -28.54
N ALA A 584 -24.55 19.57 -27.91
CA ALA A 584 -25.10 20.93 -27.93
C ALA A 584 -26.58 21.02 -27.47
N SER A 585 -27.03 20.10 -26.60
CA SER A 585 -28.41 20.08 -26.09
C SER A 585 -28.47 20.69 -24.70
N LEU A 586 -28.93 21.94 -24.61
CA LEU A 586 -28.85 22.75 -23.38
C LEU A 586 -29.76 22.24 -22.27
N GLY A 587 -30.98 21.78 -22.59
CA GLY A 587 -31.95 21.28 -21.61
C GLY A 587 -31.46 20.07 -20.79
N PRO A 588 -31.16 18.93 -21.42
CA PRO A 588 -30.61 17.76 -20.76
C PRO A 588 -29.29 18.05 -20.03
N LEU A 589 -28.42 18.89 -20.61
CA LEU A 589 -27.15 19.27 -19.98
C LEU A 589 -27.37 20.03 -18.67
N VAL A 590 -28.24 21.05 -18.67
CA VAL A 590 -28.58 21.83 -17.47
C VAL A 590 -29.22 20.94 -16.41
N ALA A 591 -30.08 20.01 -16.80
CA ALA A 591 -30.68 19.04 -15.88
C ALA A 591 -29.63 18.11 -15.24
N MET A 592 -28.64 17.65 -16.01
CA MET A 592 -27.54 16.83 -15.50
C MET A 592 -26.64 17.63 -14.55
N LEU A 593 -26.25 18.85 -14.91
CA LEU A 593 -25.39 19.71 -14.09
C LEU A 593 -25.97 19.99 -12.70
N GLY A 594 -27.30 20.04 -12.57
CA GLY A 594 -27.96 20.20 -11.26
C GLY A 594 -27.81 19.00 -10.32
N ASN A 595 -27.56 17.80 -10.85
CA ASN A 595 -27.47 16.55 -10.08
C ASN A 595 -26.05 15.98 -10.02
N LEU A 596 -25.13 16.51 -10.82
CA LEU A 596 -23.78 15.99 -10.99
C LEU A 596 -22.93 16.18 -9.72
N LYS A 597 -22.31 15.10 -9.24
CA LYS A 597 -21.44 15.14 -8.06
C LYS A 597 -20.26 14.18 -8.20
N PHE A 598 -19.13 14.72 -8.63
CA PHE A 598 -17.87 13.96 -8.63
C PHE A 598 -17.31 13.84 -7.22
N THR A 599 -16.94 12.61 -6.86
CA THR A 599 -16.48 12.30 -5.50
C THR A 599 -14.98 12.03 -5.39
N THR A 600 -14.29 11.90 -6.52
CA THR A 600 -12.86 11.63 -6.60
C THR A 600 -12.10 12.85 -7.15
N PRO A 601 -10.89 13.14 -6.63
CA PRO A 601 -10.11 14.31 -7.02
C PRO A 601 -9.89 14.52 -8.53
N PRO A 602 -9.52 13.51 -9.35
CA PRO A 602 -9.22 13.74 -10.76
C PRO A 602 -10.45 14.20 -11.56
N PHE A 603 -11.64 13.69 -11.24
CA PHE A 603 -12.87 14.09 -11.91
C PHE A 603 -13.38 15.45 -11.41
N GLN A 604 -13.18 15.78 -10.12
CA GLN A 604 -13.47 17.12 -9.60
C GLN A 604 -12.60 18.19 -10.26
N GLU A 605 -11.31 17.90 -10.42
CA GLU A 605 -10.39 18.78 -11.15
C GLU A 605 -10.83 18.94 -12.60
N GLN A 606 -11.11 17.83 -13.27
CA GLN A 606 -11.42 17.88 -14.69
C GLN A 606 -12.78 18.55 -14.97
N PHE A 607 -13.75 18.39 -14.06
CA PHE A 607 -15.00 19.13 -14.11
C PHE A 607 -14.80 20.64 -13.93
N ARG A 608 -13.88 21.07 -13.06
CA ARG A 608 -13.55 22.49 -12.88
C ARG A 608 -12.99 23.09 -14.17
N GLN A 609 -12.11 22.38 -14.86
CA GLN A 609 -11.52 22.80 -16.13
C GLN A 609 -12.55 22.86 -17.26
N LEU A 610 -13.44 21.86 -17.36
CA LEU A 610 -14.56 21.86 -18.30
C LEU A 610 -15.53 23.02 -18.01
N SER A 611 -15.83 23.28 -16.73
CA SER A 611 -16.71 24.36 -16.29
C SER A 611 -16.19 25.74 -16.68
N ALA A 612 -14.86 25.90 -16.74
CA ALA A 612 -14.23 27.17 -17.12
C ALA A 612 -14.21 27.43 -18.63
N SER A 613 -14.33 26.39 -19.48
CA SER A 613 -14.01 26.49 -20.91
C SER A 613 -15.10 26.00 -21.87
N ARG A 614 -15.80 24.90 -21.55
CA ARG A 614 -16.71 24.20 -22.48
C ARG A 614 -18.17 24.17 -22.02
N LEU A 615 -18.43 24.21 -20.71
CA LEU A 615 -19.79 24.13 -20.16
C LEU A 615 -20.47 25.51 -20.07
N PRO A 616 -21.82 25.56 -20.04
CA PRO A 616 -22.54 26.80 -19.80
C PRO A 616 -22.19 27.37 -18.42
N SER A 617 -22.11 28.70 -18.32
CA SER A 617 -21.78 29.36 -17.05
C SER A 617 -22.88 29.15 -16.00
N PRO A 618 -22.57 29.24 -14.69
CA PRO A 618 -23.58 29.12 -13.64
C PRO A 618 -24.76 30.09 -13.79
N ASP A 619 -24.51 31.30 -14.29
CA ASP A 619 -25.57 32.29 -14.59
C ASP A 619 -26.48 31.81 -15.73
N VAL A 620 -25.92 31.25 -16.81
CA VAL A 620 -26.70 30.65 -17.90
C VAL A 620 -27.53 29.48 -17.38
N VAL A 621 -26.94 28.58 -16.59
CA VAL A 621 -27.63 27.42 -16.01
C VAL A 621 -28.83 27.88 -15.17
N SER A 622 -28.63 28.83 -14.26
CA SER A 622 -29.69 29.33 -13.38
C SER A 622 -30.82 30.01 -14.16
N ARG A 623 -30.49 30.87 -15.13
CA ARG A 623 -31.51 31.56 -15.95
C ARG A 623 -32.27 30.61 -16.85
N TYR A 624 -31.57 29.64 -17.43
CA TYR A 624 -32.18 28.67 -18.33
C TYR A 624 -33.21 27.79 -17.62
N GLN A 625 -33.00 27.43 -16.35
CA GLN A 625 -33.99 26.70 -15.57
C GLN A 625 -35.32 27.48 -15.46
N SER A 626 -35.26 28.80 -15.22
CA SER A 626 -36.45 29.66 -15.19
C SER A 626 -37.13 29.76 -16.56
N VAL A 627 -36.35 29.87 -17.63
CA VAL A 627 -36.87 29.85 -19.02
C VAL A 627 -37.61 28.55 -19.30
N GLN A 628 -37.02 27.40 -18.97
CA GLN A 628 -37.61 26.09 -19.24
C GLN A 628 -38.91 25.89 -18.46
N GLN A 629 -38.98 26.36 -17.21
CA GLN A 629 -40.19 26.35 -16.41
C GLN A 629 -41.29 27.25 -17.00
N ALA A 630 -40.94 28.47 -17.42
CA ALA A 630 -41.88 29.38 -18.07
C ALA A 630 -42.44 28.78 -19.37
N TRP A 631 -41.57 28.21 -20.21
CA TRP A 631 -41.96 27.58 -21.47
C TRP A 631 -42.92 26.39 -21.25
N ARG A 632 -42.57 25.48 -20.33
CA ARG A 632 -43.40 24.30 -20.00
C ARG A 632 -44.72 24.63 -19.31
N SER A 633 -44.86 25.83 -18.76
CA SER A 633 -46.12 26.33 -18.18
C SER A 633 -46.94 27.18 -19.14
N GLY A 634 -46.52 27.31 -20.41
CA GLY A 634 -47.21 28.10 -21.42
C GLY A 634 -46.96 29.61 -21.35
N GLN A 635 -46.01 30.04 -20.50
CA GLN A 635 -45.60 31.44 -20.38
C GLN A 635 -44.53 31.77 -21.44
N SER A 636 -44.95 31.82 -22.70
CA SER A 636 -44.07 31.96 -23.86
C SER A 636 -43.29 33.27 -23.88
N ALA A 637 -43.94 34.39 -23.55
CA ALA A 637 -43.30 35.71 -23.59
C ALA A 637 -42.17 35.83 -22.54
N PRO A 638 -42.36 35.46 -21.25
CA PRO A 638 -41.26 35.40 -20.30
C PRO A 638 -40.12 34.45 -20.69
N ALA A 639 -40.43 33.28 -21.27
CA ALA A 639 -39.40 32.33 -21.72
C ALA A 639 -38.54 32.91 -22.86
N ILE A 640 -39.18 33.52 -23.86
CA ILE A 640 -38.50 34.16 -24.99
C ILE A 640 -37.65 35.35 -24.52
N ASP A 641 -38.20 36.21 -23.65
CA ASP A 641 -37.47 37.35 -23.08
C ASP A 641 -36.24 36.88 -22.27
N GLY A 642 -36.38 35.81 -21.48
CA GLY A 642 -35.28 35.21 -20.73
C GLY A 642 -34.14 34.70 -21.62
N LEU A 643 -34.45 34.04 -22.74
CA LEU A 643 -33.46 33.61 -23.73
C LEU A 643 -32.79 34.78 -24.46
N GLN A 644 -33.55 35.84 -24.77
CA GLN A 644 -32.99 37.05 -25.41
C GLN A 644 -31.98 37.79 -24.52
N LYS A 645 -32.17 37.73 -23.20
CA LYS A 645 -31.32 38.38 -22.19
C LYS A 645 -30.19 37.49 -21.67
N MET A 646 -29.96 36.34 -22.31
CA MET A 646 -28.91 35.40 -21.91
C MET A 646 -27.52 35.99 -22.23
N PRO A 647 -26.54 35.88 -21.32
CA PRO A 647 -25.20 36.41 -21.58
C PRO A 647 -24.52 35.67 -22.74
N ALA A 648 -23.71 36.39 -23.51
CA ALA A 648 -22.91 35.79 -24.58
C ALA A 648 -21.86 34.84 -23.99
N GLY A 649 -21.64 33.69 -24.64
CA GLY A 649 -20.65 32.71 -24.23
C GLY A 649 -20.49 31.56 -25.24
N PRO A 650 -19.84 30.45 -24.84
CA PRO A 650 -19.60 29.31 -25.72
C PRO A 650 -20.89 28.64 -26.26
N TRP A 651 -22.02 28.90 -25.60
CA TRP A 651 -23.33 28.33 -25.92
C TRP A 651 -24.28 29.31 -26.63
N SER A 652 -23.79 30.49 -27.04
CA SER A 652 -24.61 31.52 -27.69
C SER A 652 -25.36 31.00 -28.92
N ASP A 653 -24.70 30.20 -29.77
CA ASP A 653 -25.30 29.68 -30.99
C ASP A 653 -26.45 28.71 -30.70
N VAL A 654 -26.29 27.87 -29.67
CA VAL A 654 -27.32 26.94 -29.19
C VAL A 654 -28.50 27.71 -28.63
N ILE A 655 -28.24 28.74 -27.80
CA ILE A 655 -29.27 29.60 -27.23
C ILE A 655 -30.02 30.36 -28.32
N ALA A 656 -29.32 30.84 -29.36
CA ALA A 656 -29.94 31.53 -30.49
C ALA A 656 -30.86 30.60 -31.29
N ALA A 657 -30.42 29.37 -31.56
CA ALA A 657 -31.24 28.37 -32.23
C ALA A 657 -32.50 28.01 -31.41
N GLU A 658 -32.35 27.85 -30.10
CA GLU A 658 -33.49 27.57 -29.23
C GLU A 658 -34.45 28.76 -29.13
N LEU A 659 -33.93 30.00 -29.05
CA LEU A 659 -34.73 31.22 -29.08
C LEU A 659 -35.56 31.32 -30.36
N ALA A 660 -34.95 31.02 -31.51
CA ALA A 660 -35.61 31.01 -32.80
C ALA A 660 -36.75 29.99 -32.85
N HIS A 661 -36.47 28.75 -32.44
CA HIS A 661 -37.45 27.68 -32.35
C HIS A 661 -38.65 28.09 -31.49
N LYS A 662 -38.40 28.57 -30.26
CA LYS A 662 -39.48 29.00 -29.35
C LYS A 662 -40.29 30.18 -29.89
N LYS A 663 -39.66 31.13 -30.61
CA LYS A 663 -40.39 32.20 -31.30
C LYS A 663 -41.29 31.66 -32.41
N ALA A 664 -40.78 30.74 -33.22
CA ALA A 664 -41.53 30.10 -34.30
C ALA A 664 -42.73 29.33 -33.76
N VAL A 665 -42.54 28.50 -32.73
CA VAL A 665 -43.62 27.74 -32.07
C VAL A 665 -44.68 28.68 -31.50
N ALA A 666 -44.30 29.73 -30.78
CA ALA A 666 -45.26 30.68 -30.21
C ALA A 666 -46.07 31.44 -31.30
N ALA A 667 -45.42 31.83 -32.40
CA ALA A 667 -46.07 32.48 -33.53
C ALA A 667 -47.04 31.54 -34.26
N GLN A 668 -46.59 30.34 -34.59
CA GLN A 668 -47.41 29.32 -35.25
C GLN A 668 -48.62 28.95 -34.41
N PHE A 669 -48.46 28.79 -33.08
CA PHE A 669 -49.58 28.53 -32.19
C PHE A 669 -50.61 29.67 -32.21
N ALA A 670 -50.16 30.93 -32.20
CA ALA A 670 -51.05 32.08 -32.30
C ALA A 670 -51.83 32.09 -33.63
N ASP A 671 -51.20 31.69 -34.74
CA ASP A 671 -51.85 31.60 -36.04
C ASP A 671 -52.85 30.44 -36.12
N VAL A 672 -52.56 29.30 -35.49
CA VAL A 672 -53.53 28.21 -35.29
C VAL A 672 -54.75 28.70 -34.53
N GLN A 673 -54.55 29.46 -33.44
CA GLN A 673 -55.67 30.01 -32.67
C GLN A 673 -56.51 31.01 -33.48
N LYS A 674 -55.89 31.85 -34.31
CA LYS A 674 -56.62 32.77 -35.21
C LYS A 674 -57.38 32.03 -36.31
N ALA A 675 -56.83 30.92 -36.81
CA ALA A 675 -57.47 30.11 -37.84
C ALA A 675 -58.66 29.29 -37.29
N ARG A 676 -58.85 29.21 -35.97
CA ARG A 676 -59.91 28.41 -35.35
C ARG A 676 -61.30 28.80 -35.85
N GLY A 677 -62.05 27.81 -36.33
CA GLY A 677 -63.37 28.00 -36.94
C GLY A 677 -63.34 28.38 -38.44
N THR A 678 -62.16 28.54 -39.03
CA THR A 678 -61.99 28.72 -40.48
C THR A 678 -61.73 27.39 -41.18
N LYS A 679 -61.84 27.37 -42.52
CA LYS A 679 -61.52 26.18 -43.33
C LYS A 679 -60.04 25.79 -43.31
N SER A 680 -59.13 26.72 -43.01
CA SER A 680 -57.69 26.48 -42.95
C SER A 680 -57.20 26.08 -41.55
N TYR A 681 -58.10 25.96 -40.57
CA TYR A 681 -57.74 25.58 -39.20
C TYR A 681 -57.02 24.24 -39.14
N GLU A 682 -57.55 23.25 -39.86
CA GLU A 682 -57.03 21.89 -39.87
C GLU A 682 -55.59 21.84 -40.40
N ASP A 683 -55.35 22.43 -41.56
CA ASP A 683 -54.01 22.48 -42.16
C ASP A 683 -53.03 23.26 -41.28
N ALA A 684 -53.47 24.37 -40.67
CA ALA A 684 -52.64 25.13 -39.74
C ALA A 684 -52.30 24.32 -38.49
N LEU A 685 -53.26 23.60 -37.91
CA LEU A 685 -53.08 22.77 -36.72
C LEU A 685 -52.11 21.62 -36.97
N LEU A 686 -52.28 20.88 -38.08
CA LEU A 686 -51.39 19.77 -38.41
C LEU A 686 -49.97 20.26 -38.75
N SER A 687 -49.85 21.37 -39.47
CA SER A 687 -48.54 21.99 -39.77
C SER A 687 -47.83 22.49 -38.50
N PHE A 688 -48.57 23.01 -37.53
CA PHE A 688 -48.03 23.36 -36.23
C PHE A 688 -47.60 22.13 -35.43
N TYR A 689 -48.42 21.08 -35.43
CA TYR A 689 -48.11 19.86 -34.69
C TYR A 689 -46.85 19.16 -35.19
N GLU A 690 -46.55 19.27 -36.50
CA GLU A 690 -45.33 18.77 -37.14
C GLU A 690 -44.04 19.36 -36.54
N THR A 691 -44.07 20.65 -36.17
CA THR A 691 -42.87 21.38 -35.75
C THR A 691 -42.55 21.21 -34.26
N LEU A 692 -43.48 20.73 -33.45
CA LEU A 692 -43.32 20.62 -31.99
C LEU A 692 -42.35 19.50 -31.58
N ASP A 693 -41.43 19.79 -30.65
CA ASP A 693 -40.68 18.77 -29.93
C ASP A 693 -41.51 18.26 -28.72
N PRO A 694 -41.79 16.95 -28.60
CA PRO A 694 -42.61 16.41 -27.51
C PRO A 694 -42.04 16.64 -26.10
N GLN A 695 -40.72 16.70 -25.95
CA GLN A 695 -40.05 16.87 -24.67
C GLN A 695 -39.86 18.34 -24.31
N GLU A 696 -39.46 19.16 -25.28
CA GLU A 696 -39.20 20.59 -25.05
C GLU A 696 -40.49 21.42 -25.11
N ASP A 697 -41.43 21.12 -26.01
CA ASP A 697 -42.65 21.90 -26.26
C ASP A 697 -43.91 21.28 -25.63
N SER A 698 -43.72 20.55 -24.53
CA SER A 698 -44.76 19.75 -23.86
C SER A 698 -46.08 20.48 -23.55
N PHE A 699 -46.04 21.80 -23.27
CA PHE A 699 -47.26 22.59 -23.08
C PHE A 699 -48.10 22.66 -24.36
N TYR A 700 -47.46 22.99 -25.49
CA TYR A 700 -48.12 23.17 -26.78
C TYR A 700 -48.64 21.87 -27.35
N VAL A 701 -47.90 20.77 -27.15
CA VAL A 701 -48.37 19.42 -27.49
C VAL A 701 -49.67 19.13 -26.73
N LYS A 702 -49.66 19.30 -25.41
CA LYS A 702 -50.87 19.10 -24.59
C LYS A 702 -52.03 20.02 -25.00
N ALA A 703 -51.74 21.24 -25.43
CA ALA A 703 -52.74 22.19 -25.88
C ALA A 703 -53.35 21.81 -27.24
N ALA A 704 -52.57 21.23 -28.15
CA ALA A 704 -53.00 20.83 -29.49
C ALA A 704 -53.60 19.41 -29.54
N ASP A 705 -53.20 18.52 -28.63
CA ASP A 705 -53.58 17.10 -28.61
C ASP A 705 -55.09 16.84 -28.77
N PRO A 706 -56.01 17.55 -28.08
CA PRO A 706 -57.45 17.31 -28.23
C PRO A 706 -57.95 17.61 -29.65
N ASP A 707 -57.48 18.70 -30.25
CA ASP A 707 -57.89 19.12 -31.59
C ASP A 707 -57.26 18.19 -32.65
N VAL A 708 -56.00 17.76 -32.46
CA VAL A 708 -55.32 16.81 -33.36
C VAL A 708 -55.93 15.43 -33.30
N ALA A 709 -56.37 14.97 -32.13
CA ALA A 709 -57.08 13.70 -31.98
C ALA A 709 -58.37 13.65 -32.82
N ALA A 710 -59.04 14.80 -33.01
CA ALA A 710 -60.22 14.90 -33.89
C ALA A 710 -59.89 14.74 -35.38
N PHE A 711 -58.64 14.97 -35.78
CA PHE A 711 -58.15 14.85 -37.16
C PHE A 711 -57.12 13.72 -37.33
N ARG A 712 -57.16 12.70 -36.45
CA ARG A 712 -56.14 11.64 -36.36
C ARG A 712 -55.85 10.97 -37.71
N ASP A 713 -56.87 10.58 -38.46
CA ASP A 713 -56.67 9.86 -39.74
C ASP A 713 -55.95 10.71 -40.77
N LYS A 714 -56.21 12.03 -40.79
CA LYS A 714 -55.51 12.96 -41.67
C LYS A 714 -54.09 13.23 -41.21
N ALA A 715 -53.84 13.31 -39.90
CA ALA A 715 -52.49 13.37 -39.35
C ALA A 715 -51.67 12.14 -39.75
N ILE A 716 -52.26 10.94 -39.73
CA ILE A 716 -51.62 9.71 -40.21
C ILE A 716 -51.33 9.78 -41.71
N ALA A 717 -52.29 10.21 -42.53
CA ALA A 717 -52.09 10.35 -43.97
C ALA A 717 -50.93 11.32 -44.27
N ARG A 718 -50.91 12.47 -43.60
CA ARG A 718 -49.84 13.46 -43.74
C ARG A 718 -48.47 12.95 -43.29
N ALA A 719 -48.42 12.17 -42.20
CA ALA A 719 -47.20 11.49 -41.77
C ALA A 719 -46.69 10.49 -42.82
N GLN A 720 -47.59 9.74 -43.46
CA GLN A 720 -47.25 8.82 -44.54
C GLN A 720 -46.71 9.57 -45.76
N ASP A 721 -47.31 10.69 -46.14
CA ASP A 721 -46.85 11.53 -47.25
C ASP A 721 -45.43 12.06 -47.01
N LEU A 722 -45.14 12.56 -45.81
CA LEU A 722 -43.80 12.96 -45.40
C LEU A 722 -42.80 11.79 -45.53
N LEU A 723 -43.16 10.61 -45.04
CA LEU A 723 -42.27 9.45 -45.08
C LEU A 723 -42.04 8.91 -46.50
N ASN A 724 -43.06 8.96 -47.35
CA ASN A 724 -42.93 8.62 -48.77
C ASN A 724 -42.02 9.63 -49.51
N HIS A 725 -42.15 10.91 -49.19
CA HIS A 725 -41.29 11.94 -49.76
C HIS A 725 -39.84 11.79 -49.28
N ALA A 726 -39.63 11.52 -47.99
CA ALA A 726 -38.33 11.20 -47.41
C ALA A 726 -37.69 9.98 -48.09
N GLN A 727 -38.46 8.91 -48.33
CA GLN A 727 -38.00 7.73 -49.05
C GLN A 727 -37.53 8.07 -50.47
N SER A 728 -38.28 8.91 -51.17
CA SER A 728 -37.96 9.31 -52.55
C SER A 728 -36.66 10.13 -52.60
N GLN A 729 -36.52 11.10 -51.69
CA GLN A 729 -35.29 11.89 -51.57
C GLN A 729 -34.08 11.05 -51.16
N TRP A 730 -34.27 10.10 -50.24
CA TRP A 730 -33.23 9.17 -49.81
C TRP A 730 -32.76 8.25 -50.93
N GLN A 731 -33.68 7.71 -51.73
CA GLN A 731 -33.35 6.91 -52.90
C GLN A 731 -32.58 7.73 -53.93
N GLN A 732 -32.99 8.98 -54.17
CA GLN A 732 -32.30 9.88 -55.09
C GLN A 732 -30.90 10.25 -54.60
N TYR A 733 -30.74 10.55 -53.30
CA TYR A 733 -29.44 10.76 -52.67
C TYR A 733 -28.51 9.56 -52.91
N ARG A 734 -28.99 8.35 -52.61
CA ARG A 734 -28.20 7.13 -52.81
C ARG A 734 -27.86 6.84 -54.27
N ALA A 735 -28.79 7.09 -55.19
CA ALA A 735 -28.57 6.88 -56.62
C ALA A 735 -27.50 7.82 -57.19
N ASN A 736 -27.44 9.05 -56.68
CA ASN A 736 -26.45 10.05 -57.08
C ASN A 736 -25.06 9.84 -56.45
N GLY A 737 -24.96 8.94 -55.46
CA GLY A 737 -23.76 8.72 -54.67
C GLY A 737 -23.66 9.64 -53.45
N SER A 738 -23.22 9.08 -52.31
CA SER A 738 -23.03 9.81 -51.05
C SER A 738 -22.04 10.96 -51.19
N ILE A 739 -22.08 11.91 -50.26
CA ILE A 739 -21.14 13.04 -50.24
C ILE A 739 -19.70 12.53 -50.01
N GLY A 740 -18.91 12.60 -51.08
CA GLY A 740 -17.54 12.07 -51.13
C GLY A 740 -16.52 12.96 -50.41
N GLY A 741 -15.38 12.38 -50.03
CA GLY A 741 -14.29 13.13 -49.38
C GLY A 741 -13.75 14.29 -50.23
N THR A 742 -13.67 14.13 -51.55
CA THR A 742 -13.26 15.19 -52.48
C THR A 742 -14.22 16.37 -52.46
N GLN A 743 -15.54 16.13 -52.48
CA GLN A 743 -16.58 17.16 -52.40
C GLN A 743 -16.52 17.92 -51.06
N ARG A 744 -16.19 17.23 -49.96
CA ARG A 744 -16.00 17.87 -48.65
C ARG A 744 -14.78 18.79 -48.63
N LEU A 745 -13.69 18.42 -49.30
CA LEU A 745 -12.42 19.17 -49.34
C LEU A 745 -12.37 20.33 -50.33
N GLU A 746 -13.35 20.46 -51.23
CA GLU A 746 -13.40 21.57 -52.18
C GLU A 746 -13.35 22.94 -51.48
N ALA A 747 -12.57 23.88 -52.04
CA ALA A 747 -12.37 25.24 -51.55
C ALA A 747 -13.64 26.13 -51.58
N GLY A 748 -14.77 25.57 -52.01
CA GLY A 748 -16.09 26.20 -52.02
C GLY A 748 -17.20 25.15 -51.91
N ILE A 749 -18.44 25.58 -52.13
CA ILE A 749 -19.61 24.70 -52.13
C ILE A 749 -20.02 24.43 -53.58
N SER A 750 -19.65 23.27 -54.13
CA SER A 750 -20.11 22.86 -55.46
C SER A 750 -21.62 22.64 -55.51
N ASP A 751 -22.18 22.74 -56.73
CA ASP A 751 -23.58 22.42 -56.99
C ASP A 751 -23.90 20.95 -56.69
N THR A 752 -22.93 20.06 -56.89
CA THR A 752 -23.00 18.65 -56.51
C THR A 752 -23.10 18.48 -55.00
N PHE A 753 -22.24 19.15 -54.21
CA PHE A 753 -22.36 19.12 -52.76
C PHE A 753 -23.70 19.69 -52.30
N ARG A 754 -24.09 20.85 -52.84
CA ARG A 754 -25.32 21.55 -52.48
C ARG A 754 -26.58 20.73 -52.78
N SER A 755 -26.63 20.04 -53.92
CA SER A 755 -27.75 19.17 -54.28
C SER A 755 -27.83 17.93 -53.40
N GLN A 756 -26.70 17.25 -53.15
CA GLN A 756 -26.65 16.09 -52.26
C GLN A 756 -27.01 16.44 -50.81
N ALA A 757 -26.45 17.52 -50.29
CA ALA A 757 -26.73 18.00 -48.95
C ALA A 757 -28.22 18.33 -48.77
N ARG A 758 -28.86 18.97 -49.77
CA ARG A 758 -30.30 19.25 -49.76
C ARG A 758 -31.16 18.00 -49.80
N LEU A 759 -30.80 16.99 -50.59
CA LEU A 759 -31.53 15.72 -50.64
C LEU A 759 -31.46 15.00 -49.29
N LEU A 760 -30.25 14.93 -48.71
CA LEU A 760 -30.05 14.28 -47.40
C LEU A 760 -30.76 15.03 -46.28
N ALA A 761 -30.62 16.35 -46.22
CA ALA A 761 -31.27 17.19 -45.21
C ALA A 761 -32.79 17.15 -45.34
N GLY A 762 -33.33 17.18 -46.58
CA GLY A 762 -34.76 17.02 -46.84
C GLY A 762 -35.26 15.65 -46.38
N ALA A 763 -34.58 14.58 -46.78
CA ALA A 763 -34.98 13.22 -46.43
C ALA A 763 -34.99 13.03 -44.91
N GLN A 764 -33.98 13.59 -44.23
CA GLN A 764 -33.90 13.55 -42.78
C GLN A 764 -35.05 14.30 -42.10
N SER A 765 -35.32 15.54 -42.53
CA SER A 765 -36.38 16.38 -41.95
C SER A 765 -37.75 15.72 -42.10
N ASP A 766 -38.09 15.27 -43.30
CA ASP A 766 -39.40 14.66 -43.58
C ASP A 766 -39.55 13.32 -42.82
N ALA A 767 -38.48 12.52 -42.76
CA ALA A 767 -38.50 11.27 -41.99
C ALA A 767 -38.68 11.51 -40.49
N GLN A 768 -38.04 12.54 -39.94
CA GLN A 768 -38.17 12.90 -38.52
C GLN A 768 -39.57 13.42 -38.20
N HIS A 769 -40.12 14.33 -39.01
CA HIS A 769 -41.47 14.88 -38.83
C HIS A 769 -42.54 13.78 -38.94
N GLY A 770 -42.49 12.95 -39.99
CA GLY A 770 -43.45 11.87 -40.18
C GLY A 770 -43.42 10.85 -39.04
N MET A 771 -42.23 10.43 -38.59
CA MET A 771 -42.10 9.52 -37.45
C MET A 771 -42.57 10.13 -36.14
N ARG A 772 -42.35 11.45 -35.95
CA ARG A 772 -42.80 12.18 -34.76
C ARG A 772 -44.32 12.19 -34.66
N ILE A 773 -45.01 12.52 -35.76
CA ILE A 773 -46.48 12.47 -35.83
C ILE A 773 -46.97 11.05 -35.49
N PHE A 774 -46.44 10.02 -36.16
CA PHE A 774 -46.80 8.61 -35.90
C PHE A 774 -46.74 8.24 -34.42
N LYS A 775 -45.65 8.65 -33.74
CA LYS A 775 -45.44 8.41 -32.32
C LYS A 775 -46.43 9.19 -31.44
N GLN A 776 -46.67 10.45 -31.75
CA GLN A 776 -47.57 11.32 -31.00
C GLN A 776 -49.04 10.89 -31.12
N VAL A 777 -49.53 10.58 -32.33
CA VAL A 777 -50.92 10.11 -32.54
C VAL A 777 -51.14 8.62 -32.24
N LYS A 778 -50.09 7.93 -31.76
CA LYS A 778 -50.06 6.50 -31.43
C LYS A 778 -50.65 5.65 -32.57
N ALA A 779 -50.15 5.87 -33.78
CA ALA A 779 -50.63 5.15 -34.96
C ALA A 779 -49.80 3.89 -35.23
N ASP A 780 -50.49 2.82 -35.61
CA ASP A 780 -49.86 1.57 -36.02
C ASP A 780 -49.14 1.75 -37.37
N GLY A 781 -48.02 1.07 -37.58
CA GLY A 781 -47.27 1.10 -38.84
C GLY A 781 -45.98 1.93 -38.82
N ALA A 782 -45.69 2.65 -37.73
CA ALA A 782 -44.41 3.34 -37.51
C ALA A 782 -43.18 2.42 -37.68
N ALA A 783 -43.30 1.16 -37.26
CA ALA A 783 -42.22 0.17 -37.32
C ALA A 783 -41.71 -0.10 -38.76
N LYS A 784 -42.55 0.05 -39.78
CA LYS A 784 -42.17 -0.13 -41.19
C LYS A 784 -41.13 0.91 -41.62
N TRP A 785 -41.24 2.12 -41.10
CA TRP A 785 -40.43 3.27 -41.50
C TRP A 785 -39.17 3.45 -40.66
N GLN A 786 -39.17 2.88 -39.45
CA GLN A 786 -38.09 3.02 -38.46
C GLN A 786 -36.70 2.78 -39.06
N LYS A 787 -36.50 1.66 -39.75
CA LYS A 787 -35.19 1.32 -40.34
C LYS A 787 -34.70 2.38 -41.34
N MET A 788 -35.60 2.87 -42.21
CA MET A 788 -35.25 3.89 -43.19
C MET A 788 -34.88 5.20 -42.49
N THR A 789 -35.66 5.60 -41.49
CA THR A 789 -35.37 6.80 -40.70
C THR A 789 -34.04 6.70 -39.96
N ASP A 790 -33.74 5.53 -39.39
CA ASP A 790 -32.46 5.28 -38.71
C ASP A 790 -31.28 5.35 -39.69
N ASP A 791 -31.41 4.74 -40.88
CA ASP A 791 -30.38 4.79 -41.93
C ASP A 791 -30.13 6.24 -42.41
N ILE A 792 -31.18 7.03 -42.65
CA ILE A 792 -31.07 8.44 -43.06
C ILE A 792 -30.39 9.27 -41.97
N ASN A 793 -30.79 9.07 -40.71
CA ASN A 793 -30.19 9.78 -39.57
C ASN A 793 -28.70 9.42 -39.40
N ALA A 794 -28.35 8.13 -39.52
CA ALA A 794 -26.99 7.66 -39.41
C ALA A 794 -26.09 8.26 -40.52
N GLU A 795 -26.59 8.31 -41.75
CA GLU A 795 -25.85 8.92 -42.87
C GLU A 795 -25.67 10.42 -42.67
N ALA A 796 -26.73 11.16 -42.32
CA ALA A 796 -26.63 12.59 -42.05
C ALA A 796 -25.59 12.89 -40.95
N GLU A 797 -25.59 12.09 -39.88
CA GLU A 797 -24.64 12.25 -38.78
C GLU A 797 -23.21 11.86 -39.16
N LEU A 798 -23.05 10.83 -39.99
CA LEU A 798 -21.75 10.45 -40.55
C LEU A 798 -21.16 11.61 -41.36
N GLN A 799 -21.96 12.26 -42.22
CA GLN A 799 -21.51 13.37 -43.05
C GLN A 799 -21.15 14.61 -42.22
N ARG A 800 -21.87 14.89 -41.13
CA ARG A 800 -21.52 15.96 -40.19
C ARG A 800 -20.19 15.71 -39.49
N ARG A 801 -20.00 14.53 -38.89
CA ARG A 801 -18.74 14.15 -38.25
C ARG A 801 -17.56 14.23 -39.22
N SER A 802 -17.77 13.68 -40.40
CA SER A 802 -16.85 13.75 -41.53
C SER A 802 -16.43 15.16 -41.94
N LEU A 803 -17.31 16.16 -41.82
CA LEU A 803 -16.97 17.56 -42.07
C LEU A 803 -16.26 18.20 -40.88
N GLN A 804 -16.69 17.89 -39.65
CA GLN A 804 -16.06 18.40 -38.42
C GLN A 804 -14.60 17.95 -38.29
N GLU A 805 -14.26 16.73 -38.75
CA GLU A 805 -12.87 16.25 -38.83
C GLU A 805 -11.99 17.12 -39.73
N LEU A 806 -12.58 17.83 -40.70
CA LEU A 806 -11.88 18.73 -41.62
C LEU A 806 -11.70 20.15 -41.07
N ARG A 807 -11.98 20.41 -39.78
CA ARG A 807 -11.85 21.75 -39.17
C ARG A 807 -10.47 22.39 -39.28
N MET A 808 -9.42 21.58 -39.40
CA MET A 808 -8.03 22.06 -39.54
C MET A 808 -7.64 22.31 -41.00
N VAL A 809 -8.48 21.87 -41.95
CA VAL A 809 -8.21 21.89 -43.39
C VAL A 809 -9.12 22.88 -44.11
N LEU A 810 -10.36 23.03 -43.67
CA LEU A 810 -11.34 23.95 -44.24
C LEU A 810 -11.35 25.29 -43.49
N GLU A 811 -11.52 26.37 -44.25
CA GLU A 811 -11.82 27.69 -43.70
C GLU A 811 -13.06 27.63 -42.78
N PRO A 812 -13.02 28.21 -41.56
CA PRO A 812 -14.12 28.10 -40.58
C PRO A 812 -15.47 28.58 -41.12
N GLY A 813 -15.46 29.62 -41.97
CA GLY A 813 -16.68 30.12 -42.64
C GLY A 813 -17.27 29.09 -43.59
N LEU A 814 -16.43 28.46 -44.42
CA LEU A 814 -16.84 27.44 -45.39
C LEU A 814 -17.34 26.17 -44.71
N LEU A 815 -16.66 25.73 -43.63
CA LEU A 815 -17.09 24.57 -42.85
C LEU A 815 -18.50 24.78 -42.28
N ARG A 816 -18.75 25.96 -41.70
CA ARG A 816 -20.05 26.35 -41.17
C ARG A 816 -21.13 26.35 -42.26
N ASP A 817 -20.85 26.91 -43.43
CA ASP A 817 -21.81 26.93 -44.53
C ASP A 817 -22.10 25.52 -45.10
N LYS A 818 -21.10 24.65 -45.18
CA LYS A 818 -21.27 23.25 -45.60
C LYS A 818 -22.09 22.45 -44.57
N LEU A 819 -21.81 22.62 -43.28
CA LEU A 819 -22.60 21.99 -42.21
C LEU A 819 -24.05 22.47 -42.21
N ALA A 820 -24.29 23.76 -42.44
CA ALA A 820 -25.63 24.32 -42.54
C ALA A 820 -26.48 23.70 -43.68
N LEU A 821 -25.85 23.24 -44.76
CA LEU A 821 -26.55 22.60 -45.88
C LEU A 821 -26.98 21.15 -45.58
N ILE A 822 -26.27 20.43 -44.71
CA ILE A 822 -26.59 19.04 -44.34
C ILE A 822 -27.67 18.99 -43.24
N GLY A 823 -28.03 20.11 -42.63
CA GLY A 823 -29.02 20.16 -41.56
C GLY A 823 -28.41 19.86 -40.18
N GLY A 824 -29.20 19.97 -39.11
CA GLY A 824 -28.79 19.72 -37.71
C GLY A 824 -29.32 20.78 -36.73
N PRO A 825 -29.05 20.66 -35.41
CA PRO A 825 -29.65 21.50 -34.36
C PRO A 825 -29.34 23.01 -34.43
N GLY A 826 -28.68 23.49 -35.49
CA GLY A 826 -28.46 24.91 -35.77
C GLY A 826 -28.91 25.39 -37.16
N SER A 827 -29.70 24.62 -37.92
CA SER A 827 -30.02 24.96 -39.32
C SER A 827 -31.50 24.84 -39.71
N GLU A 828 -32.42 24.56 -38.79
CA GLU A 828 -33.87 24.52 -39.09
C GLU A 828 -34.48 25.89 -39.47
N GLU A 829 -33.70 26.97 -39.41
CA GLU A 829 -34.19 28.35 -39.51
C GLU A 829 -34.41 28.93 -40.92
N ARG A 830 -34.33 28.17 -42.02
CA ARG A 830 -34.47 28.76 -43.38
C ARG A 830 -35.47 28.11 -44.31
N ARG A 831 -36.63 27.71 -43.78
CA ARG A 831 -37.83 27.51 -44.61
C ARG A 831 -39.06 28.14 -43.96
N ALA A 832 -39.19 29.45 -44.16
CA ALA A 832 -40.49 30.11 -44.32
C ALA A 832 -40.61 30.47 -45.82
N PRO A 833 -41.84 30.53 -46.39
CA PRO A 833 -42.09 30.45 -47.84
C PRO A 833 -41.35 31.49 -48.70
#